data_AF-A0A2E9ZIF1-F1
#
_entry.id   AF-A0A2E9ZIF1-F1
#
_cell.length_a   1.000
_cell.length_b   1.000
_cell.length_c   1.000
_cell.angle_alpha   90.00
_cell.angle_beta   90.00
_cell.angle_gamma   90.00
#
_symmetry.space_group_name_H-M   'P 1'
#
loop_
_entity.id
_entity.type
_entity.pdbx_description
1 polymer ?
#
loop_
_entity_poly.entity_id
_entity_poly.type
_entity_poly.pdbx_seq_one_letter_code
_entity_poly.pdbx_strand_id
1 'polypeptide(L)'
;MKQVEQDLLDLLGVRLFTIYQCVENGKEILASFKGGDPDDDSVEIRVPFSPASLAGYVALSQRSLIVKNVLNSQELTDIHPRLQFSRSFSEAKGWKVKSMIIVPIKDEILLGVMQLINFEGDRDLTKIDLKHAMMVSQMLAKQFRSSLQSTQGPYDYLVQIGEITAAELAELQNSASLYGGSVSRSLMEDYSLEADLIGKSLEYYYRVPYMKYDSKHELPFELLENIGISYLRSNLWLPVAGNKEEAVILIDDPSDYQRIMEIQGVVNARNYVFRVGLPEHIINYLHGGEEEDFEAGFDDVFASLEEQGGIEIESEDESDDERLAATSAIIQLVNRIITEADRLGASDIHIEPGKDNAPGGVRIRVDGICRELLKIPQEHCAALVARIKVISRLNIAERRLPQDGKCKLKIRGKSLELRVATVPTVQGESAVMRLLAAGNALPLDKLNLSVKNHEQIIELSSHPHGLFLVVGPTGSGKTTTLHAVLGHINKPERKIWTAEDPVEITQPGLQQVQMLPKIGFTFATAMRSFLRADPDVILIGEMRDEETASIGIEASLTGHLVFSTLHTNSAPETLTRLLDLGLDPVNFSDALLGVLAQRLMRTLCGNCSRAYKPDQKELDHLIEAYGREEFEELELDTSNIELKGAVGCDECSDTGYKGRTGIHELLVGTHEVQAMIYRKAELSEITEQAIKDGMKTMRQDGIEKIFSGISDYQQLLRVVGG
;
A
#
# COMPACT_ATOMS: atom_id res chain seq x y z
N MET A 1 37.73 40.77 -21.61
CA MET A 1 38.20 39.41 -21.25
C MET A 1 39.43 39.49 -20.36
N LYS A 2 40.57 40.05 -20.80
CA LYS A 2 41.79 40.20 -19.97
C LYS A 2 41.60 40.96 -18.64
N GLN A 3 40.75 41.98 -18.59
CA GLN A 3 40.43 42.68 -17.34
C GLN A 3 39.69 41.76 -16.34
N VAL A 4 38.69 41.01 -16.82
CA VAL A 4 37.89 40.09 -16.00
C VAL A 4 38.74 38.92 -15.50
N GLU A 5 39.68 38.45 -16.33
CA GLU A 5 40.67 37.44 -15.94
C GLU A 5 41.56 37.92 -14.79
N GLN A 6 42.09 39.15 -14.90
CA GLN A 6 42.90 39.74 -13.83
C GLN A 6 42.08 39.95 -12.55
N ASP A 7 40.85 40.44 -12.67
CA ASP A 7 39.96 40.64 -11.51
C ASP A 7 39.64 39.31 -10.80
N LEU A 8 39.51 38.20 -11.55
CA LEU A 8 39.30 36.86 -11.00
C LEU A 8 40.54 36.30 -10.30
N LEU A 9 41.73 36.49 -10.89
CA LEU A 9 43.00 36.10 -10.27
C LEU A 9 43.21 36.84 -8.94
N ASP A 10 42.93 38.14 -8.92
CA ASP A 10 43.06 38.98 -7.73
C ASP A 10 42.02 38.62 -6.66
N LEU A 11 40.76 38.39 -7.05
CA LEU A 11 39.67 38.00 -6.15
C LEU A 11 39.91 36.65 -5.48
N LEU A 12 40.38 35.67 -6.25
CA LEU A 12 40.66 34.32 -5.77
C LEU A 12 42.05 34.22 -5.12
N GLY A 13 42.89 35.23 -5.32
CA GLY A 13 44.24 35.32 -4.78
C GLY A 13 45.14 34.17 -5.24
N VAL A 14 45.01 33.78 -6.52
CA VAL A 14 45.79 32.70 -7.15
C VAL A 14 46.48 33.19 -8.40
N ARG A 15 47.54 32.49 -8.82
CA ARG A 15 48.30 32.86 -10.02
C ARG A 15 47.79 32.21 -11.30
N LEU A 16 47.14 31.07 -11.17
CA LEU A 16 46.60 30.33 -12.30
C LEU A 16 45.28 29.69 -11.89
N PHE A 17 44.30 29.70 -12.81
CA PHE A 17 43.10 28.91 -12.67
C PHE A 17 42.71 28.24 -13.99
N THR A 18 42.04 27.09 -13.88
CA THR A 18 41.46 26.36 -14.99
C THR A 18 39.99 26.10 -14.71
N ILE A 19 39.13 26.45 -15.66
CA ILE A 19 37.71 26.10 -15.65
C ILE A 19 37.47 24.99 -16.65
N TYR A 20 37.07 23.84 -16.14
CA TYR A 20 36.66 22.70 -16.94
C TYR A 20 35.14 22.65 -17.06
N GLN A 21 34.64 22.33 -18.24
CA GLN A 21 33.22 22.06 -18.51
C GLN A 21 33.00 20.57 -18.73
N CYS A 22 31.91 20.03 -18.19
CA CYS A 22 31.50 18.66 -18.48
C CYS A 22 31.14 18.52 -19.97
N VAL A 23 31.76 17.54 -20.64
CA VAL A 23 31.47 17.21 -22.04
C VAL A 23 30.17 16.40 -22.10
N GLU A 24 29.43 16.49 -23.21
CA GLU A 24 28.10 15.83 -23.40
C GLU A 24 28.09 14.32 -23.19
N ASN A 25 29.25 13.66 -23.22
CA ASN A 25 29.35 12.22 -22.97
C ASN A 25 29.31 11.84 -21.48
N GLY A 26 29.35 12.81 -20.56
CA GLY A 26 29.31 12.60 -19.11
C GLY A 26 30.54 11.92 -18.49
N LYS A 27 31.64 11.75 -19.26
CA LYS A 27 32.81 10.95 -18.85
C LYS A 27 34.05 11.78 -18.57
N GLU A 28 34.09 13.00 -19.08
CA GLU A 28 35.28 13.84 -19.10
C GLU A 28 34.89 15.30 -18.86
N ILE A 29 35.82 16.03 -18.25
CA ILE A 29 35.78 17.48 -18.20
C ILE A 29 36.81 18.03 -19.18
N LEU A 30 36.42 19.04 -19.95
CA LEU A 30 37.26 19.71 -20.94
C LEU A 30 37.66 21.09 -20.40
N ALA A 31 38.95 21.40 -20.41
CA ALA A 31 39.43 22.74 -20.06
C ALA A 31 38.92 23.78 -21.06
N SER A 32 37.91 24.55 -20.63
CA SER A 32 37.22 25.55 -21.43
C SER A 32 37.85 26.94 -21.33
N PHE A 33 38.51 27.22 -20.20
CA PHE A 33 39.17 28.50 -19.94
C PHE A 33 40.35 28.31 -19.00
N LYS A 34 41.47 28.97 -19.28
CA LYS A 34 42.67 29.04 -18.43
C LYS A 34 43.00 30.51 -18.22
N GLY A 35 43.13 30.95 -16.97
CA GLY A 35 43.50 32.33 -16.64
C GLY A 35 44.85 32.37 -15.93
N GLY A 36 45.71 33.29 -16.33
CA GLY A 36 47.07 33.43 -15.80
C GLY A 36 48.18 32.70 -16.60
N ASP A 37 47.86 32.08 -17.74
CA ASP A 37 48.84 31.50 -18.67
C ASP A 37 49.09 32.45 -19.86
N PRO A 38 50.30 33.05 -19.99
CA PRO A 38 50.60 34.01 -21.05
C PRO A 38 50.79 33.35 -22.43
N ASP A 39 51.05 32.04 -22.47
CA ASP A 39 51.36 31.27 -23.69
C ASP A 39 50.26 30.23 -23.91
N ASP A 40 48.99 30.65 -24.08
CA ASP A 40 47.81 29.79 -24.33
C ASP A 40 47.95 28.97 -25.62
N ASP A 41 48.85 27.99 -25.57
CA ASP A 41 49.08 26.99 -26.59
C ASP A 41 47.86 26.07 -26.54
N SER A 42 47.17 26.00 -27.68
CA SER A 42 45.91 25.32 -27.93
C SER A 42 45.96 23.78 -27.74
N VAL A 43 46.42 23.32 -26.59
CA VAL A 43 46.36 21.93 -26.16
C VAL A 43 45.07 21.75 -25.39
N GLU A 44 44.17 21.01 -26.02
CA GLU A 44 42.91 20.57 -25.44
C GLU A 44 43.18 19.65 -24.26
N ILE A 45 42.88 20.10 -23.03
CA ILE A 45 43.07 19.29 -21.81
C ILE A 45 41.73 18.63 -21.49
N ARG A 46 41.68 17.30 -21.67
CA ARG A 46 40.55 16.45 -21.26
C ARG A 46 40.95 15.63 -20.04
N VAL A 47 40.08 15.60 -19.04
CA VAL A 47 40.32 14.88 -17.79
C VAL A 47 39.14 13.95 -17.52
N PRO A 48 39.35 12.63 -17.40
CA PRO A 48 38.28 11.69 -17.10
C PRO A 48 37.82 11.80 -15.65
N PHE A 49 36.55 11.47 -15.41
CA PHE A 49 35.95 11.39 -14.07
C PHE A 49 36.54 10.18 -13.35
N SER A 50 37.67 10.39 -12.70
CA SER A 50 38.46 9.32 -12.11
C SER A 50 39.27 9.83 -10.92
N PRO A 51 39.60 8.96 -9.97
CA PRO A 51 40.48 9.33 -8.88
C PRO A 51 41.94 9.50 -9.33
N ALA A 52 42.28 9.41 -10.62
CA ALA A 52 43.67 9.50 -11.11
C ALA A 52 44.21 10.93 -11.19
N SER A 53 43.36 11.95 -11.04
CA SER A 53 43.76 13.36 -11.02
C SER A 53 42.90 14.16 -10.03
N LEU A 54 43.39 15.31 -9.57
CA LEU A 54 42.66 16.18 -8.64
C LEU A 54 41.34 16.71 -9.25
N ALA A 55 41.38 17.20 -10.49
CA ALA A 55 40.19 17.70 -11.17
C ALA A 55 39.19 16.58 -11.50
N GLY A 56 39.68 15.42 -11.95
CA GLY A 56 38.86 14.24 -12.20
C GLY A 56 38.23 13.67 -10.92
N TYR A 57 38.96 13.71 -9.79
CA TYR A 57 38.44 13.29 -8.51
C TYR A 57 37.34 14.23 -8.00
N VAL A 58 37.49 15.54 -8.16
CA VAL A 58 36.43 16.49 -7.78
C VAL A 58 35.24 16.39 -8.73
N ALA A 59 35.45 16.09 -10.01
CA ALA A 59 34.34 15.78 -10.92
C ALA A 59 33.59 14.52 -10.45
N LEU A 60 34.30 13.47 -10.07
CA LEU A 60 33.71 12.21 -9.61
C LEU A 60 33.01 12.33 -8.24
N SER A 61 33.73 12.84 -7.23
CA SER A 61 33.25 12.91 -5.85
C SER A 61 32.31 14.08 -5.59
N GLN A 62 32.34 15.10 -6.46
CA GLN A 62 31.70 16.41 -6.26
C GLN A 62 32.02 17.06 -4.91
N ARG A 63 33.14 16.67 -4.28
CA ARG A 63 33.63 17.21 -3.01
C ARG A 63 34.76 18.19 -3.32
N SER A 64 34.65 19.39 -2.76
CA SER A 64 35.69 20.40 -2.91
C SER A 64 36.95 19.97 -2.16
N LEU A 65 38.11 20.19 -2.78
CA LEU A 65 39.41 19.87 -2.21
C LEU A 65 40.23 21.14 -1.95
N ILE A 66 40.98 21.10 -0.85
CA ILE A 66 42.10 22.01 -0.59
C ILE A 66 43.33 21.15 -0.31
N VAL A 67 44.32 21.24 -1.21
CA VAL A 67 45.58 20.49 -1.11
C VAL A 67 46.68 21.48 -0.81
N LYS A 68 47.29 21.36 0.37
CA LYS A 68 48.35 22.26 0.85
C LYS A 68 49.67 22.01 0.15
N ASN A 69 49.97 20.74 -0.14
CA ASN A 69 51.14 20.36 -0.93
C ASN A 69 50.81 19.24 -1.91
N VAL A 70 50.65 19.59 -3.19
CA VAL A 70 50.36 18.60 -4.25
C VAL A 70 51.49 17.60 -4.49
N LEU A 71 52.69 17.85 -3.94
CA LEU A 71 53.83 16.94 -4.01
C LEU A 71 53.92 15.98 -2.82
N ASN A 72 53.06 16.14 -1.81
CA ASN A 72 53.00 15.26 -0.65
C ASN A 72 52.11 14.04 -0.95
N SER A 73 52.72 12.89 -1.23
CA SER A 73 52.00 11.66 -1.56
C SER A 73 51.08 11.18 -0.44
N GLN A 74 51.43 11.42 0.83
CA GLN A 74 50.58 11.01 1.96
C GLN A 74 49.29 11.83 1.99
N GLU A 75 49.40 13.16 1.79
CA GLU A 75 48.24 14.06 1.75
C GLU A 75 47.26 13.69 0.63
N LEU A 76 47.76 13.25 -0.53
CA LEU A 76 46.92 12.76 -1.63
C LEU A 76 46.30 11.38 -1.31
N THR A 77 47.06 10.48 -0.69
CA THR A 77 46.59 9.13 -0.34
C THR A 77 45.50 9.18 0.73
N ASP A 78 45.59 10.11 1.68
CA ASP A 78 44.59 10.34 2.72
C ASP A 78 43.24 10.81 2.13
N ILE A 79 43.27 11.45 0.94
CA ILE A 79 42.05 11.83 0.21
C ILE A 79 41.50 10.63 -0.56
N HIS A 80 42.34 9.96 -1.35
CA HIS A 80 41.97 8.72 -2.05
C HIS A 80 43.22 7.93 -2.48
N PRO A 81 43.25 6.58 -2.33
CA PRO A 81 44.45 5.77 -2.60
C PRO A 81 45.01 5.85 -4.02
N ARG A 82 44.15 6.13 -5.01
CA ARG A 82 44.54 6.27 -6.43
C ARG A 82 44.89 7.71 -6.86
N LEU A 83 44.83 8.68 -5.95
CA LEU A 83 45.00 10.10 -6.27
C LEU A 83 46.46 10.47 -6.54
N GLN A 84 46.71 11.08 -7.69
CA GLN A 84 48.05 11.51 -8.10
C GLN A 84 48.02 12.92 -8.68
N PHE A 85 49.12 13.65 -8.47
CA PHE A 85 49.37 14.93 -9.13
C PHE A 85 50.35 14.72 -10.29
N SER A 86 49.89 14.98 -11.52
CA SER A 86 50.73 14.90 -12.72
C SER A 86 51.66 16.12 -12.81
N ARG A 87 52.97 15.87 -12.76
CA ARG A 87 54.01 16.92 -12.83
C ARG A 87 54.38 17.31 -14.26
N SER A 88 54.01 16.49 -15.24
CA SER A 88 54.43 16.61 -16.65
C SER A 88 54.16 18.00 -17.25
N PHE A 89 52.97 18.54 -17.02
CA PHE A 89 52.58 19.87 -17.53
C PHE A 89 53.30 21.01 -16.80
N SER A 90 53.37 20.93 -15.47
CA SER A 90 54.05 21.94 -14.66
C SER A 90 55.56 21.97 -14.92
N GLU A 91 56.20 20.81 -15.08
CA GLU A 91 57.64 20.70 -15.36
C GLU A 91 57.97 21.22 -16.76
N ALA A 92 57.13 20.95 -17.77
CA ALA A 92 57.32 21.44 -19.13
C ALA A 92 57.30 22.99 -19.24
N LYS A 93 56.47 23.66 -18.42
CA LYS A 93 56.38 25.13 -18.36
C LYS A 93 57.27 25.74 -17.25
N GLY A 94 58.07 24.92 -16.54
CA GLY A 94 58.94 25.38 -15.44
C GLY A 94 58.20 25.87 -14.19
N TRP A 95 56.94 25.51 -14.05
CA TRP A 95 56.06 25.93 -12.95
C TRP A 95 56.25 25.07 -11.71
N LYS A 96 56.52 25.71 -10.58
CA LYS A 96 56.67 25.03 -9.29
C LYS A 96 55.36 25.06 -8.51
N VAL A 97 54.44 24.19 -8.85
CA VAL A 97 53.13 24.14 -8.17
C VAL A 97 53.28 23.66 -6.73
N LYS A 98 52.69 24.42 -5.80
CA LYS A 98 52.70 24.11 -4.35
C LYS A 98 51.34 23.58 -3.89
N SER A 99 50.31 24.40 -4.03
CA SER A 99 48.98 24.13 -3.44
C SER A 99 47.86 24.36 -4.45
N MET A 100 46.73 23.71 -4.21
CA MET A 100 45.55 23.81 -5.07
C MET A 100 44.24 23.88 -4.27
N ILE A 101 43.27 24.61 -4.81
CA ILE A 101 41.86 24.46 -4.47
C ILE A 101 41.14 23.94 -5.70
N ILE A 102 40.31 22.92 -5.53
CA ILE A 102 39.48 22.38 -6.60
C ILE A 102 38.04 22.35 -6.12
N VAL A 103 37.14 23.01 -6.83
CA VAL A 103 35.72 23.09 -6.48
C VAL A 103 34.86 22.62 -7.64
N PRO A 104 33.76 21.88 -7.40
CA PRO A 104 32.80 21.57 -8.44
C PRO A 104 32.03 22.84 -8.83
N ILE A 105 31.75 22.96 -10.13
CA ILE A 105 30.76 23.88 -10.67
C ILE A 105 29.50 23.05 -10.84
N LYS A 106 28.58 23.15 -9.87
CA LYS A 106 27.36 22.33 -9.85
C LYS A 106 26.18 23.09 -9.28
N ASP A 107 24.99 22.63 -9.65
CA ASP A 107 23.73 22.90 -8.96
C ASP A 107 23.20 21.55 -8.46
N GLU A 108 22.09 21.03 -9.02
CA GLU A 108 21.65 19.64 -8.80
C GLU A 108 22.52 18.61 -9.55
N ILE A 109 23.10 19.01 -10.69
CA ILE A 109 24.03 18.19 -11.48
C ILE A 109 25.39 18.87 -11.62
N LEU A 110 26.44 18.08 -11.90
CA LEU A 110 27.78 18.60 -12.15
C LEU A 110 27.88 19.20 -13.57
N LEU A 111 28.22 20.49 -13.64
CA LEU A 111 28.38 21.23 -14.90
C LEU A 111 29.86 21.45 -15.28
N GLY A 112 30.76 21.33 -14.31
CA GLY A 112 32.19 21.50 -14.52
C GLY A 112 32.98 21.45 -13.23
N VAL A 113 34.27 21.79 -13.33
CA VAL A 113 35.19 21.88 -12.19
C VAL A 113 36.03 23.14 -12.35
N MET A 114 36.25 23.86 -11.25
CA MET A 114 37.19 24.98 -11.21
C MET A 114 38.40 24.59 -10.36
N GLN A 115 39.59 24.71 -10.95
CA GLN A 115 40.87 24.41 -10.32
C GLN A 115 41.68 25.69 -10.17
N LEU A 116 42.12 25.99 -8.95
CA LEU A 116 42.91 27.16 -8.58
C LEU A 116 44.29 26.71 -8.12
N ILE A 117 45.35 27.40 -8.55
CA ILE A 117 46.73 26.92 -8.43
C ILE A 117 47.65 28.03 -7.91
N ASN A 118 48.43 27.70 -6.86
CA ASN A 118 49.50 28.54 -6.31
C ASN A 118 50.88 27.89 -6.51
N PHE A 119 51.91 28.73 -6.67
CA PHE A 119 53.29 28.30 -6.85
C PHE A 119 54.10 28.41 -5.55
N GLU A 120 55.29 27.84 -5.56
CA GLU A 120 56.27 28.00 -4.48
C GLU A 120 56.61 29.48 -4.26
N GLY A 121 56.50 29.95 -3.00
CA GLY A 121 56.68 31.36 -2.61
C GLY A 121 55.38 32.15 -2.49
N ASP A 122 54.24 31.61 -2.92
CA ASP A 122 52.93 32.23 -2.70
C ASP A 122 52.40 31.99 -1.29
N ARG A 123 51.41 32.80 -0.89
CA ARG A 123 50.66 32.61 0.36
C ARG A 123 49.95 31.26 0.37
N ASP A 124 49.78 30.70 1.56
CA ASP A 124 49.01 29.47 1.73
C ASP A 124 47.53 29.70 1.45
N LEU A 125 46.91 28.70 0.81
CA LEU A 125 45.47 28.66 0.58
C LEU A 125 44.78 28.28 1.88
N THR A 126 43.68 28.97 2.18
CA THR A 126 42.92 28.84 3.42
C THR A 126 41.50 28.36 3.17
N LYS A 127 40.77 28.06 4.25
CA LYS A 127 39.32 27.77 4.16
C LYS A 127 38.50 28.97 3.67
N ILE A 128 39.01 30.19 3.81
CA ILE A 128 38.34 31.41 3.30
C ILE A 128 38.43 31.43 1.77
N ASP A 129 39.60 31.11 1.22
CA ASP A 129 39.82 31.02 -0.23
C ASP A 129 38.92 29.94 -0.85
N LEU A 130 38.75 28.82 -0.16
CA LEU A 130 37.80 27.78 -0.57
C LEU A 130 36.36 28.29 -0.63
N LYS A 131 35.93 29.09 0.35
CA LYS A 131 34.58 29.70 0.34
C LYS A 131 34.41 30.67 -0.83
N HIS A 132 35.41 31.49 -1.12
CA HIS A 132 35.38 32.40 -2.28
C HIS A 132 35.31 31.61 -3.59
N ALA A 133 36.11 30.54 -3.72
CA ALA A 133 36.07 29.65 -4.88
C ALA A 133 34.68 29.01 -5.06
N MET A 134 34.03 28.58 -3.98
CA MET A 134 32.66 28.02 -4.02
C MET A 134 31.62 29.07 -4.44
N MET A 135 31.74 30.32 -4.00
CA MET A 135 30.83 31.40 -4.44
C MET A 135 30.97 31.66 -5.95
N VAL A 136 32.21 31.72 -6.46
CA VAL A 136 32.46 31.89 -7.88
C VAL A 136 31.98 30.67 -8.68
N SER A 137 32.16 29.45 -8.17
CA SER A 137 31.67 28.24 -8.85
C SER A 137 30.14 28.20 -8.95
N GLN A 138 29.41 28.69 -7.94
CA GLN A 138 27.95 28.84 -8.01
C GLN A 138 27.51 29.87 -9.05
N MET A 139 28.25 30.97 -9.21
CA MET A 139 27.97 31.95 -10.28
C MET A 139 28.20 31.35 -11.67
N LEU A 140 29.29 30.60 -11.84
CA LEU A 140 29.61 29.90 -13.09
C LEU A 140 28.56 28.84 -13.43
N ALA A 141 28.03 28.12 -12.43
CA ALA A 141 26.98 27.11 -12.64
C ALA A 141 25.74 27.70 -13.31
N LYS A 142 25.29 28.89 -12.86
CA LYS A 142 24.14 29.59 -13.46
C LYS A 142 24.40 29.98 -14.93
N GLN A 143 25.62 30.39 -15.26
CA GLN A 143 26.00 30.74 -16.63
C GLN A 143 26.15 29.51 -17.53
N PHE A 144 26.73 28.43 -17.03
CA PHE A 144 26.93 27.20 -17.81
C PHE A 144 25.59 26.56 -18.17
N ARG A 145 24.63 26.56 -17.24
CA ARG A 145 23.28 26.02 -17.48
C ARG A 145 22.57 26.71 -18.66
N SER A 146 22.69 28.04 -18.78
CA SER A 146 22.04 28.78 -19.88
C SER A 146 22.69 28.53 -21.24
N SER A 147 24.00 28.28 -21.27
CA SER A 147 24.73 27.98 -22.51
C SER A 147 24.56 26.54 -23.02
N LEU A 148 24.19 25.61 -22.14
CA LEU A 148 24.19 24.16 -22.42
C LEU A 148 22.82 23.55 -22.74
N GLN A 149 21.75 24.36 -22.84
CA GLN A 149 20.36 23.90 -23.09
C GLN A 149 19.87 22.79 -22.12
N SER A 150 20.47 22.64 -20.94
CA SER A 150 20.06 21.65 -19.93
C SER A 150 18.81 22.12 -19.18
N THR A 151 17.92 21.19 -18.83
CA THR A 151 16.69 21.49 -18.08
C THR A 151 16.93 21.75 -16.58
N GLN A 152 15.92 22.27 -15.86
CA GLN A 152 16.04 22.54 -14.41
C GLN A 152 15.84 21.27 -13.57
N GLY A 153 14.94 20.38 -14.01
CA GLY A 153 14.71 19.06 -13.43
C GLY A 153 14.64 17.93 -14.48
N PRO A 154 14.55 16.66 -14.01
CA PRO A 154 14.63 15.46 -14.86
C PRO A 154 13.53 15.35 -15.92
N TYR A 155 12.34 15.91 -15.65
CA TYR A 155 11.16 15.79 -16.52
C TYR A 155 10.74 17.11 -17.20
N ASP A 156 11.47 18.19 -16.94
CA ASP A 156 11.16 19.53 -17.46
C ASP A 156 11.15 19.62 -18.98
N TYR A 157 11.93 18.77 -19.68
CA TYR A 157 11.92 18.76 -21.14
C TYR A 157 10.52 18.45 -21.65
N LEU A 158 9.78 17.55 -20.98
CA LEU A 158 8.39 17.22 -21.30
C LEU A 158 7.46 18.44 -21.18
N VAL A 159 7.72 19.31 -20.20
CA VAL A 159 7.01 20.59 -20.05
C VAL A 159 7.36 21.56 -21.19
N GLN A 160 8.64 21.64 -21.56
CA GLN A 160 9.11 22.53 -22.62
C GLN A 160 8.52 22.19 -24.00
N ILE A 161 8.33 20.90 -24.29
CA ILE A 161 7.71 20.46 -25.55
C ILE A 161 6.18 20.39 -25.49
N GLY A 162 5.58 20.64 -24.33
CA GLY A 162 4.13 20.75 -24.15
C GLY A 162 3.38 19.43 -23.96
N GLU A 163 4.07 18.34 -23.61
CA GLU A 163 3.45 17.03 -23.33
C GLU A 163 2.76 17.00 -21.97
N ILE A 164 3.27 17.76 -21.00
CA ILE A 164 2.68 17.97 -19.67
C ILE A 164 2.83 19.44 -19.25
N THR A 165 2.00 19.90 -18.33
CA THR A 165 2.14 21.23 -17.72
C THR A 165 3.05 21.18 -16.49
N ALA A 166 3.60 22.34 -16.10
CA ALA A 166 4.40 22.45 -14.88
C ALA A 166 3.60 22.11 -13.59
N ALA A 167 2.27 22.34 -13.60
CA ALA A 167 1.41 22.01 -12.47
C ALA A 167 1.21 20.50 -12.34
N GLU A 168 0.96 19.81 -13.46
CA GLU A 168 0.82 18.35 -13.52
C GLU A 168 2.12 17.66 -13.12
N LEU A 169 3.27 18.15 -13.58
CA LEU A 169 4.57 17.61 -13.17
C LEU A 169 4.79 17.75 -11.65
N ALA A 170 4.45 18.90 -11.07
CA ALA A 170 4.57 19.12 -9.63
C ALA A 170 3.64 18.19 -8.82
N GLU A 171 2.43 17.93 -9.31
CA GLU A 171 1.48 17.00 -8.69
C GLU A 171 1.98 15.55 -8.73
N LEU A 172 2.54 15.12 -9.87
CA LEU A 172 3.16 13.80 -10.02
C LEU A 172 4.35 13.61 -9.08
N GLN A 173 5.24 14.60 -9.00
CA GLN A 173 6.40 14.57 -8.11
C GLN A 173 5.99 14.51 -6.63
N ASN A 174 4.99 15.31 -6.23
CA ASN A 174 4.45 15.27 -4.88
C ASN A 174 3.80 13.92 -4.56
N SER A 175 3.06 13.35 -5.52
CA SER A 175 2.42 12.04 -5.35
C SER A 175 3.44 10.92 -5.20
N ALA A 176 4.47 10.88 -6.05
CA ALA A 176 5.56 9.91 -5.94
C ALA A 176 6.30 10.01 -4.60
N SER A 177 6.55 11.23 -4.12
CA SER A 177 7.20 11.49 -2.82
C SER A 177 6.33 11.06 -1.63
N LEU A 178 5.01 11.30 -1.67
CA LEU A 178 4.10 11.03 -0.55
C LEU A 178 3.64 9.56 -0.46
N TYR A 179 3.40 8.92 -1.61
CA TYR A 179 2.78 7.60 -1.67
C TYR A 179 3.78 6.47 -1.94
N GLY A 180 5.02 6.81 -2.31
CA GLY A 180 5.99 5.85 -2.84
C GLY A 180 5.57 5.44 -4.25
N GLY A 181 6.44 5.66 -5.23
CA GLY A 181 6.14 5.39 -6.63
C GLY A 181 7.13 6.06 -7.55
N SER A 182 7.01 5.77 -8.83
CA SER A 182 7.89 6.32 -9.86
C SER A 182 7.17 7.37 -10.69
N VAL A 183 7.81 8.53 -10.85
CA VAL A 183 7.30 9.60 -11.71
C VAL A 183 7.28 9.14 -13.17
N SER A 184 8.31 8.41 -13.64
CA SER A 184 8.32 7.85 -15.00
C SER A 184 7.17 6.88 -15.24
N ARG A 185 6.84 6.03 -14.26
CA ARG A 185 5.67 5.14 -14.36
C ARG A 185 4.37 5.90 -14.48
N SER A 186 4.17 6.93 -13.67
CA SER A 186 2.94 7.72 -13.69
C SER A 186 2.80 8.50 -15.00
N LEU A 187 3.91 9.00 -15.56
CA LEU A 187 3.95 9.62 -16.88
C LEU A 187 3.56 8.63 -18.00
N MET A 188 3.97 7.36 -17.91
CA MET A 188 3.58 6.32 -18.87
C MET A 188 2.12 5.89 -18.69
N GLU A 189 1.66 5.65 -17.47
CA GLU A 189 0.33 5.08 -17.19
C GLU A 189 -0.78 6.14 -17.24
N ASP A 190 -0.61 7.29 -16.58
CA ASP A 190 -1.66 8.30 -16.42
C ASP A 190 -1.71 9.27 -17.61
N TYR A 191 -0.55 9.55 -18.24
CA TYR A 191 -0.43 10.50 -19.36
C TYR A 191 -0.13 9.81 -20.70
N SER A 192 -0.03 8.46 -20.72
CA SER A 192 0.22 7.68 -21.94
C SER A 192 1.47 8.13 -22.72
N LEU A 193 2.50 8.64 -22.03
CA LEU A 193 3.75 9.06 -22.67
C LEU A 193 4.63 7.86 -22.99
N GLU A 194 5.26 7.89 -24.16
CA GLU A 194 6.22 6.89 -24.59
C GLU A 194 7.49 6.91 -23.73
N ALA A 195 7.96 5.74 -23.32
CA ALA A 195 9.13 5.60 -22.46
C ALA A 195 10.40 6.24 -23.04
N ASP A 196 10.57 6.19 -24.37
CA ASP A 196 11.71 6.81 -25.07
C ASP A 196 11.68 8.35 -24.93
N LEU A 197 10.49 8.95 -24.89
CA LEU A 197 10.32 10.40 -24.74
C LEU A 197 10.68 10.85 -23.32
N ILE A 198 10.26 10.07 -22.32
CA ILE A 198 10.63 10.27 -20.91
C ILE A 198 12.14 10.10 -20.74
N GLY A 199 12.71 9.03 -21.31
CA GLY A 199 14.15 8.77 -21.31
C GLY A 199 14.96 9.91 -21.93
N LYS A 200 14.45 10.50 -23.02
CA LYS A 200 15.07 11.67 -23.64
C LYS A 200 15.07 12.91 -22.72
N SER A 201 14.03 13.10 -21.91
CA SER A 201 14.02 14.15 -20.89
C SER A 201 15.13 13.94 -19.86
N LEU A 202 15.31 12.69 -19.39
CA LEU A 202 16.40 12.35 -18.47
C LEU A 202 17.78 12.56 -19.10
N GLU A 203 17.96 12.22 -20.39
CA GLU A 203 19.20 12.46 -21.13
C GLU A 203 19.55 13.96 -21.17
N TYR A 204 18.58 14.83 -21.47
CA TYR A 204 18.79 16.28 -21.50
C TYR A 204 19.12 16.86 -20.13
N TYR A 205 18.49 16.32 -19.07
CA TYR A 205 18.75 16.76 -17.71
C TYR A 205 20.13 16.30 -17.23
N TYR A 206 20.37 14.99 -17.21
CA TYR A 206 21.59 14.41 -16.65
C TYR A 206 22.82 14.55 -17.55
N ARG A 207 22.61 14.83 -18.85
CA ARG A 207 23.69 14.84 -19.87
C ARG A 207 24.44 13.51 -19.93
N VAL A 208 23.70 12.43 -19.69
CA VAL A 208 24.15 11.05 -19.80
C VAL A 208 23.24 10.38 -20.83
N PRO A 209 23.79 9.69 -21.86
CA PRO A 209 22.97 9.10 -22.90
C PRO A 209 21.94 8.12 -22.34
N TYR A 210 20.70 8.24 -22.79
CA TYR A 210 19.61 7.32 -22.47
C TYR A 210 19.81 5.99 -23.18
N MET A 211 19.57 4.90 -22.46
CA MET A 211 19.53 3.56 -23.04
C MET A 211 18.09 3.06 -23.07
N LYS A 212 17.59 2.84 -24.29
CA LYS A 212 16.30 2.21 -24.53
C LYS A 212 16.31 0.76 -24.04
N TYR A 213 15.19 0.34 -23.47
CA TYR A 213 14.97 -1.06 -23.09
C TYR A 213 14.83 -1.96 -24.33
N ASP A 214 15.57 -3.06 -24.32
CA ASP A 214 15.50 -4.13 -25.31
C ASP A 214 15.47 -5.47 -24.56
N SER A 215 14.35 -6.19 -24.66
CA SER A 215 14.14 -7.48 -23.99
C SER A 215 15.06 -8.58 -24.50
N LYS A 216 15.71 -8.41 -25.65
CA LYS A 216 16.65 -9.38 -26.24
C LYS A 216 18.12 -9.09 -25.91
N HIS A 217 18.39 -7.99 -25.21
CA HIS A 217 19.77 -7.59 -24.91
C HIS A 217 20.35 -8.45 -23.78
N GLU A 218 21.47 -9.11 -24.07
CA GLU A 218 22.15 -10.01 -23.14
C GLU A 218 23.06 -9.25 -22.16
N LEU A 219 22.94 -9.57 -20.86
CA LEU A 219 23.73 -8.93 -19.82
C LEU A 219 25.14 -9.56 -19.70
N PRO A 220 26.19 -8.76 -19.39
CA PRO A 220 27.56 -9.24 -19.28
C PRO A 220 27.75 -10.04 -17.98
N PHE A 221 27.63 -11.37 -18.07
CA PHE A 221 27.72 -12.28 -16.93
C PHE A 221 29.00 -12.11 -16.09
N GLU A 222 30.15 -11.86 -16.72
CA GLU A 222 31.45 -11.63 -16.03
C GLU A 222 31.43 -10.42 -15.07
N LEU A 223 30.58 -9.42 -15.35
CA LEU A 223 30.44 -8.24 -14.48
C LEU A 223 29.41 -8.45 -13.37
N LEU A 224 28.56 -9.47 -13.49
CA LEU A 224 27.44 -9.77 -12.60
C LEU A 224 27.73 -10.93 -11.63
N GLU A 225 28.76 -11.74 -11.87
CA GLU A 225 29.03 -13.03 -11.20
C GLU A 225 29.01 -12.99 -9.66
N ASN A 226 29.28 -11.82 -9.05
CA ASN A 226 29.31 -11.65 -7.59
C ASN A 226 28.35 -10.57 -7.07
N ILE A 227 27.34 -10.18 -7.85
CA ILE A 227 26.39 -9.14 -7.49
C ILE A 227 24.97 -9.72 -7.48
N GLY A 228 24.33 -9.69 -6.31
CA GLY A 228 22.97 -10.20 -6.16
C GLY A 228 21.95 -9.37 -6.95
N ILE A 229 21.04 -10.04 -7.66
CA ILE A 229 19.96 -9.39 -8.43
C ILE A 229 19.10 -8.49 -7.52
N SER A 230 18.83 -8.92 -6.29
CA SER A 230 18.10 -8.13 -5.29
C SER A 230 18.80 -6.82 -4.94
N TYR A 231 20.14 -6.82 -4.86
CA TYR A 231 20.93 -5.61 -4.61
C TYR A 231 20.88 -4.65 -5.81
N LEU A 232 21.02 -5.16 -7.03
CA LEU A 232 20.89 -4.37 -8.26
C LEU A 232 19.48 -3.74 -8.39
N ARG A 233 18.45 -4.50 -8.03
CA ARG A 233 17.05 -4.05 -8.07
C ARG A 233 16.76 -2.96 -7.04
N SER A 234 17.19 -3.14 -5.79
CA SER A 234 16.96 -2.17 -4.72
C SER A 234 17.72 -0.86 -4.94
N ASN A 235 18.84 -0.90 -5.68
CA ASN A 235 19.66 0.27 -5.98
C ASN A 235 19.47 0.82 -7.40
N LEU A 236 18.58 0.22 -8.21
CA LEU A 236 18.20 0.64 -9.56
C LEU A 236 19.40 0.88 -10.50
N TRP A 237 20.30 -0.08 -10.57
CA TRP A 237 21.38 -0.07 -11.57
C TRP A 237 21.79 -1.49 -11.98
N LEU A 238 22.43 -1.63 -13.15
CA LEU A 238 23.08 -2.87 -13.56
C LEU A 238 24.18 -2.67 -14.63
N PRO A 239 25.21 -3.53 -14.70
CA PRO A 239 26.07 -3.64 -15.87
C PRO A 239 25.28 -4.17 -17.08
N VAL A 240 25.34 -3.45 -18.21
CA VAL A 240 24.61 -3.80 -19.44
C VAL A 240 25.54 -4.18 -20.59
N ALA A 241 26.81 -3.80 -20.56
CA ALA A 241 27.79 -4.24 -21.56
C ALA A 241 29.23 -4.09 -21.01
N GLY A 242 30.20 -4.67 -21.72
CA GLY A 242 31.62 -4.49 -21.42
C GLY A 242 32.23 -5.62 -20.60
N ASN A 243 33.38 -5.34 -19.97
CA ASN A 243 34.21 -6.28 -19.20
C ASN A 243 35.00 -5.53 -18.10
N LYS A 244 35.95 -6.19 -17.44
CA LYS A 244 36.76 -5.58 -16.36
C LYS A 244 37.69 -4.43 -16.81
N GLU A 245 37.93 -4.24 -18.11
CA GLU A 245 38.68 -3.08 -18.62
C GLU A 245 37.76 -1.86 -18.82
N GLU A 246 36.55 -2.06 -19.34
CA GLU A 246 35.53 -1.01 -19.48
C GLU A 246 34.13 -1.60 -19.26
N ALA A 247 33.40 -1.10 -18.25
CA ALA A 247 32.06 -1.52 -17.91
C ALA A 247 31.02 -0.44 -18.28
N VAL A 248 29.97 -0.83 -19.00
CA VAL A 248 28.81 0.03 -19.27
C VAL A 248 27.74 -0.24 -18.22
N ILE A 249 27.38 0.80 -17.45
CA ILE A 249 26.43 0.72 -16.34
C ILE A 249 25.17 1.51 -16.70
N LEU A 250 24.01 0.86 -16.58
CA LEU A 250 22.70 1.49 -16.63
C LEU A 250 22.27 1.86 -15.20
N ILE A 251 21.86 3.10 -14.96
CA ILE A 251 21.45 3.64 -13.65
C ILE A 251 20.26 4.59 -13.82
N ASP A 252 19.37 4.66 -12.83
CA ASP A 252 18.22 5.58 -12.84
C ASP A 252 18.63 7.04 -12.56
N ASP A 253 19.53 7.25 -11.61
CA ASP A 253 20.05 8.57 -11.23
C ASP A 253 21.58 8.63 -11.31
N PRO A 254 22.15 9.09 -12.44
CA PRO A 254 23.60 9.25 -12.59
C PRO A 254 24.18 10.46 -11.83
N SER A 255 23.35 11.25 -11.12
CA SER A 255 23.86 12.32 -10.25
C SER A 255 24.23 11.82 -8.85
N ASP A 256 23.79 10.62 -8.48
CA ASP A 256 24.08 9.97 -7.19
C ASP A 256 25.52 9.44 -7.14
N TYR A 257 26.42 10.27 -6.63
CA TYR A 257 27.84 9.96 -6.55
C TYR A 257 28.18 8.85 -5.54
N GLN A 258 27.39 8.69 -4.47
CA GLN A 258 27.62 7.63 -3.48
C GLN A 258 27.38 6.28 -4.15
N ARG A 259 26.26 6.16 -4.87
CA ARG A 259 25.93 4.97 -5.64
C ARG A 259 26.94 4.68 -6.74
N ILE A 260 27.43 5.71 -7.44
CA ILE A 260 28.52 5.56 -8.43
C ILE A 260 29.79 4.99 -7.79
N MET A 261 30.18 5.48 -6.62
CA MET A 261 31.37 4.98 -5.92
C MET A 261 31.21 3.53 -5.45
N GLU A 262 30.03 3.18 -4.96
CA GLU A 262 29.68 1.80 -4.59
C GLU A 262 29.71 0.86 -5.80
N ILE A 263 29.10 1.27 -6.92
CA ILE A 263 29.15 0.56 -8.21
C ILE A 263 30.61 0.30 -8.59
N GLN A 264 31.48 1.30 -8.50
CA GLN A 264 32.90 1.15 -8.84
C GLN A 264 33.64 0.21 -7.87
N GLY A 265 33.25 0.19 -6.60
CA GLY A 265 33.79 -0.75 -5.60
C GLY A 265 33.36 -2.20 -5.86
N VAL A 266 32.09 -2.40 -6.23
CA VAL A 266 31.49 -3.72 -6.43
C VAL A 266 31.86 -4.32 -7.79
N VAL A 267 31.72 -3.57 -8.88
CA VAL A 267 32.00 -4.04 -10.24
C VAL A 267 33.51 -4.19 -10.48
N ASN A 268 34.31 -3.29 -9.90
CA ASN A 268 35.77 -3.29 -9.94
C ASN A 268 36.35 -3.39 -11.37
N ALA A 269 35.76 -2.67 -12.33
CA ALA A 269 36.33 -2.43 -13.66
C ALA A 269 37.33 -1.25 -13.65
N ARG A 270 38.19 -1.17 -14.67
CA ARG A 270 39.15 -0.05 -14.82
C ARG A 270 38.48 1.25 -15.27
N ASN A 271 37.59 1.17 -16.25
CA ASN A 271 36.85 2.30 -16.81
C ASN A 271 35.34 2.06 -16.73
N TYR A 272 34.56 3.14 -16.63
CA TYR A 272 33.11 3.09 -16.46
C TYR A 272 32.40 4.02 -17.44
N VAL A 273 31.29 3.53 -17.98
CA VAL A 273 30.44 4.25 -18.93
C VAL A 273 29.02 4.22 -18.42
N PHE A 274 28.51 5.35 -17.95
CA PHE A 274 27.13 5.43 -17.48
C PHE A 274 26.14 5.67 -18.62
N ARG A 275 24.96 5.09 -18.46
CA ARG A 275 23.75 5.30 -19.24
C ARG A 275 22.61 5.54 -18.28
N VAL A 276 21.73 6.49 -18.62
CA VAL A 276 20.52 6.71 -17.83
C VAL A 276 19.41 5.80 -18.35
N GLY A 277 18.66 5.20 -17.43
CA GLY A 277 17.52 4.33 -17.73
C GLY A 277 16.30 4.69 -16.89
N LEU A 278 15.13 4.22 -17.29
CA LEU A 278 13.95 4.30 -16.44
C LEU A 278 14.02 3.22 -15.35
N PRO A 279 13.62 3.51 -14.10
CA PRO A 279 13.56 2.51 -13.03
C PRO A 279 12.83 1.22 -13.45
N GLU A 280 11.72 1.36 -14.17
CA GLU A 280 10.90 0.23 -14.64
C GLU A 280 11.67 -0.67 -15.63
N HIS A 281 12.46 -0.06 -16.50
CA HIS A 281 13.24 -0.75 -17.52
C HIS A 281 14.48 -1.44 -16.94
N ILE A 282 15.13 -0.81 -15.97
CA ILE A 282 16.24 -1.38 -15.20
C ILE A 282 15.76 -2.64 -14.48
N ILE A 283 14.58 -2.55 -13.84
CA ILE A 283 13.92 -3.70 -13.23
C ILE A 283 13.65 -4.78 -14.30
N ASN A 284 13.07 -4.45 -15.45
CA ASN A 284 12.78 -5.44 -16.49
C ASN A 284 14.02 -6.20 -17.01
N TYR A 285 15.18 -5.55 -17.11
CA TYR A 285 16.44 -6.22 -17.46
C TYR A 285 16.84 -7.29 -16.43
N LEU A 286 16.54 -7.06 -15.16
CA LEU A 286 16.85 -7.98 -14.06
C LEU A 286 15.84 -9.13 -13.93
N HIS A 287 14.71 -9.10 -14.65
CA HIS A 287 13.64 -10.11 -14.58
C HIS A 287 13.72 -11.17 -15.69
N GLY A 288 14.54 -10.99 -16.72
CA GLY A 288 14.79 -12.06 -17.71
C GLY A 288 13.53 -12.67 -18.33
N GLY A 289 12.56 -11.85 -18.75
CA GLY A 289 11.52 -12.27 -19.69
C GLY A 289 10.72 -13.54 -19.36
N GLU A 290 10.23 -13.70 -18.13
CA GLU A 290 9.08 -14.54 -17.81
C GLU A 290 8.37 -13.92 -16.58
N GLU A 291 7.06 -13.70 -16.69
CA GLU A 291 6.20 -13.19 -15.62
C GLU A 291 6.08 -14.25 -14.51
N GLU A 292 7.05 -14.31 -13.60
CA GLU A 292 6.88 -14.97 -12.31
C GLU A 292 6.55 -13.94 -11.24
N ASP A 293 5.30 -14.00 -10.77
CA ASP A 293 4.76 -13.29 -9.62
C ASP A 293 5.68 -13.42 -8.40
N PHE A 294 5.99 -12.29 -7.76
CA PHE A 294 6.87 -12.17 -6.59
C PHE A 294 6.45 -13.04 -5.38
N GLU A 295 7.22 -14.09 -5.11
CA GLU A 295 7.42 -14.68 -3.78
C GLU A 295 8.84 -14.36 -3.25
N ALA A 296 9.04 -13.17 -2.69
CA ALA A 296 10.05 -12.99 -1.64
C ALA A 296 9.41 -13.40 -0.30
N GLY A 297 10.08 -14.24 0.47
CA GLY A 297 9.60 -14.72 1.77
C GLY A 297 9.57 -13.60 2.80
N PHE A 298 8.79 -13.74 3.89
CA PHE A 298 8.91 -12.82 5.03
C PHE A 298 10.35 -12.80 5.57
N ASP A 299 11.06 -13.93 5.46
CA ASP A 299 12.43 -14.14 5.91
C ASP A 299 13.45 -13.20 5.22
N ASP A 300 13.24 -12.87 3.94
CA ASP A 300 14.13 -11.94 3.22
C ASP A 300 14.00 -10.50 3.73
N VAL A 301 12.77 -10.10 4.11
CA VAL A 301 12.49 -8.79 4.69
C VAL A 301 13.01 -8.73 6.13
N PHE A 302 12.92 -9.82 6.89
CA PHE A 302 13.47 -9.91 8.24
C PHE A 302 15.00 -9.88 8.26
N ALA A 303 15.68 -10.56 7.34
CA ALA A 303 17.13 -10.50 7.23
C ALA A 303 17.62 -9.05 7.03
N SER A 304 16.90 -8.26 6.22
CA SER A 304 17.21 -6.84 6.02
C SER A 304 16.96 -5.96 7.24
N LEU A 305 16.08 -6.38 8.16
CA LEU A 305 15.80 -5.69 9.43
C LEU A 305 16.79 -6.09 10.53
N GLU A 306 17.24 -7.35 10.56
CA GLU A 306 18.20 -7.87 11.55
C GLU A 306 19.64 -7.38 11.32
N GLU A 307 20.07 -7.18 10.06
CA GLU A 307 21.38 -6.59 9.74
C GLU A 307 21.55 -5.14 10.23
N GLN A 308 20.46 -4.45 10.56
CA GLN A 308 20.47 -3.01 10.90
C GLN A 308 20.55 -2.69 12.40
N GLY A 309 20.62 -3.69 13.29
CA GLY A 309 20.75 -3.47 14.73
C GLY A 309 19.47 -2.93 15.39
N GLY A 310 19.13 -3.47 16.57
CA GLY A 310 17.91 -3.14 17.29
C GLY A 310 17.76 -1.64 17.56
N ILE A 311 16.57 -1.11 17.26
CA ILE A 311 16.21 0.30 17.45
C ILE A 311 16.11 0.58 18.96
N GLU A 312 17.18 1.09 19.57
CA GLU A 312 17.13 1.73 20.88
C GLU A 312 16.72 3.19 20.71
N ILE A 313 15.49 3.52 21.12
CA ILE A 313 15.04 4.92 21.19
C ILE A 313 15.68 5.56 22.43
N GLU A 314 16.90 6.07 22.28
CA GLU A 314 17.45 7.30 22.90
C GLU A 314 18.97 7.43 22.67
N SER A 315 19.39 8.12 21.59
CA SER A 315 20.57 9.00 21.57
C SER A 315 20.55 9.92 20.34
N GLU A 316 21.09 11.14 20.47
CA GLU A 316 21.10 12.18 19.43
C GLU A 316 22.23 11.99 18.37
N ASP A 317 22.88 10.82 18.30
CA ASP A 317 24.09 10.59 17.48
C ASP A 317 23.98 9.45 16.44
N GLU A 318 22.78 9.13 15.94
CA GLU A 318 22.62 8.23 14.77
C GLU A 318 22.55 9.01 13.45
N SER A 319 23.22 8.50 12.42
CA SER A 319 23.31 9.11 11.10
C SER A 319 21.96 9.11 10.35
N ASP A 320 21.68 10.14 9.54
CA ASP A 320 20.42 10.24 8.78
C ASP A 320 20.19 9.06 7.81
N ASP A 321 21.26 8.40 7.36
CA ASP A 321 21.21 7.29 6.39
C ASP A 321 20.65 5.98 6.99
N GLU A 322 21.00 5.64 8.23
CA GLU A 322 20.48 4.44 8.92
C GLU A 322 18.98 4.57 9.24
N ARG A 323 18.53 5.79 9.60
CA ARG A 323 17.11 6.09 9.82
C ARG A 323 16.29 5.98 8.54
N LEU A 324 16.84 6.39 7.40
CA LEU A 324 16.18 6.29 6.09
C LEU A 324 16.05 4.83 5.63
N ALA A 325 17.09 4.01 5.81
CA ALA A 325 17.09 2.59 5.46
C ALA A 325 16.09 1.79 6.32
N ALA A 326 16.10 1.97 7.64
CA ALA A 326 15.15 1.33 8.55
C ALA A 326 13.70 1.76 8.27
N THR A 327 13.50 3.04 7.90
CA THR A 327 12.18 3.54 7.48
C THR A 327 11.69 2.82 6.21
N SER A 328 12.57 2.58 5.24
CA SER A 328 12.24 1.85 4.00
C SER A 328 11.82 0.40 4.25
N ALA A 329 12.54 -0.32 5.12
CA ALA A 329 12.24 -1.72 5.44
C ALA A 329 10.88 -1.87 6.16
N ILE A 330 10.57 -0.99 7.12
CA ILE A 330 9.27 -0.96 7.80
C ILE A 330 8.12 -0.65 6.82
N ILE A 331 8.35 0.24 5.84
CA ILE A 331 7.36 0.51 4.78
C ILE A 331 7.08 -0.76 3.97
N GLN A 332 8.12 -1.48 3.55
CA GLN A 332 7.98 -2.71 2.78
C GLN A 332 7.25 -3.79 3.59
N LEU A 333 7.59 -3.96 4.87
CA LEU A 333 6.95 -4.93 5.74
C LEU A 333 5.45 -4.65 5.92
N VAL A 334 5.05 -3.39 6.16
CA VAL A 334 3.62 -3.02 6.25
C VAL A 334 2.90 -3.30 4.93
N ASN A 335 3.50 -2.92 3.79
CA ASN A 335 2.90 -3.19 2.47
C ASN A 335 2.75 -4.70 2.21
N ARG A 336 3.74 -5.52 2.60
CA ARG A 336 3.69 -6.97 2.45
C ARG A 336 2.62 -7.60 3.34
N ILE A 337 2.51 -7.17 4.60
CA ILE A 337 1.46 -7.62 5.52
C ILE A 337 0.07 -7.35 4.91
N ILE A 338 -0.16 -6.15 4.38
CA ILE A 338 -1.45 -5.78 3.79
C ILE A 338 -1.72 -6.60 2.51
N THR A 339 -0.73 -6.72 1.62
CA THR A 339 -0.85 -7.47 0.37
C THR A 339 -1.12 -8.95 0.62
N GLU A 340 -0.44 -9.54 1.61
CA GLU A 340 -0.61 -10.94 1.95
C GLU A 340 -1.95 -11.20 2.64
N ALA A 341 -2.38 -10.28 3.51
CA ALA A 341 -3.72 -10.34 4.10
C ALA A 341 -4.83 -10.27 3.02
N ASP A 342 -4.70 -9.39 2.03
CA ASP A 342 -5.62 -9.29 0.89
C ASP A 342 -5.61 -10.58 0.04
N ARG A 343 -4.42 -11.10 -0.30
CA ARG A 343 -4.24 -12.38 -1.02
C ARG A 343 -4.94 -13.54 -0.32
N LEU A 344 -4.84 -13.61 1.00
CA LEU A 344 -5.43 -14.65 1.84
C LEU A 344 -6.93 -14.39 2.13
N GLY A 345 -7.53 -13.31 1.62
CA GLY A 345 -8.94 -12.99 1.82
C GLY A 345 -9.27 -12.61 3.27
N ALA A 346 -8.34 -11.95 3.98
CA ALA A 346 -8.55 -11.54 5.35
C ALA A 346 -9.52 -10.35 5.47
N SER A 347 -10.37 -10.35 6.50
CA SER A 347 -11.24 -9.22 6.84
C SER A 347 -10.55 -8.19 7.74
N ASP A 348 -9.63 -8.64 8.60
CA ASP A 348 -8.96 -7.79 9.57
C ASP A 348 -7.48 -8.22 9.71
N ILE A 349 -6.59 -7.24 9.87
CA ILE A 349 -5.19 -7.38 10.26
C ILE A 349 -5.05 -6.82 11.67
N HIS A 350 -4.43 -7.59 12.56
CA HIS A 350 -4.17 -7.25 13.94
C HIS A 350 -2.66 -7.16 14.15
N ILE A 351 -2.17 -6.05 14.66
CA ILE A 351 -0.77 -5.85 15.04
C ILE A 351 -0.74 -5.60 16.54
N GLU A 352 -0.13 -6.52 17.26
CA GLU A 352 -0.22 -6.61 18.71
C GLU A 352 1.19 -6.68 19.31
N PRO A 353 1.54 -5.76 20.22
CA PRO A 353 2.82 -5.83 20.93
C PRO A 353 2.88 -7.06 21.84
N GLY A 354 4.06 -7.66 21.96
CA GLY A 354 4.32 -8.81 22.82
C GLY A 354 4.42 -8.40 24.29
N LYS A 355 4.33 -9.39 25.19
CA LYS A 355 4.50 -9.18 26.65
C LYS A 355 5.94 -9.37 27.07
N ASP A 356 6.44 -8.54 27.98
CA ASP A 356 7.69 -8.75 28.71
C ASP A 356 8.89 -9.07 27.78
N ASN A 357 9.08 -8.26 26.74
CA ASN A 357 10.09 -8.43 25.66
C ASN A 357 9.93 -9.66 24.76
N ALA A 358 8.81 -10.40 24.86
CA ALA A 358 8.46 -11.38 23.84
C ALA A 358 8.15 -10.68 22.49
N PRO A 359 8.36 -11.35 21.35
CA PRO A 359 7.98 -10.79 20.06
C PRO A 359 6.48 -10.50 20.01
N GLY A 360 6.12 -9.40 19.35
CA GLY A 360 4.76 -9.09 18.97
C GLY A 360 4.23 -10.03 17.88
N GLY A 361 2.92 -9.96 17.65
CA GLY A 361 2.24 -10.80 16.68
C GLY A 361 1.51 -9.97 15.63
N VAL A 362 1.62 -10.39 14.37
CA VAL A 362 0.64 -10.04 13.34
C VAL A 362 -0.32 -11.19 13.20
N ARG A 363 -1.60 -10.93 13.41
CA ARG A 363 -2.66 -11.91 13.17
C ARG A 363 -3.60 -11.40 12.09
N ILE A 364 -4.14 -12.30 11.31
CA ILE A 364 -5.17 -11.97 10.31
C ILE A 364 -6.44 -12.75 10.60
N ARG A 365 -7.58 -12.13 10.33
CA ARG A 365 -8.88 -12.80 10.40
C ARG A 365 -9.29 -13.26 9.02
N VAL A 366 -9.29 -14.56 8.78
CA VAL A 366 -9.75 -15.17 7.52
C VAL A 366 -10.98 -16.03 7.83
N ASP A 367 -12.06 -15.80 7.10
CA ASP A 367 -13.33 -16.50 7.29
C ASP A 367 -13.82 -16.53 8.76
N GLY A 368 -13.62 -15.41 9.46
CA GLY A 368 -14.02 -15.22 10.86
C GLY A 368 -13.04 -15.78 11.90
N ILE A 369 -12.01 -16.52 11.49
CA ILE A 369 -11.01 -17.12 12.38
C ILE A 369 -9.75 -16.26 12.40
N CYS A 370 -9.29 -15.90 13.60
CA CYS A 370 -8.02 -15.21 13.78
C CYS A 370 -6.88 -16.25 13.77
N ARG A 371 -5.88 -16.05 12.91
CA ARG A 371 -4.67 -16.88 12.83
C ARG A 371 -3.41 -16.00 12.82
N GLU A 372 -2.32 -16.53 13.36
CA GLU A 372 -1.02 -15.85 13.30
C GLU A 372 -0.51 -15.85 11.86
N LEU A 373 -0.12 -14.67 11.36
CA LEU A 373 0.51 -14.51 10.06
C LEU A 373 2.04 -14.56 10.22
N LEU A 374 2.57 -13.79 11.18
CA LEU A 374 3.99 -13.75 11.50
C LEU A 374 4.23 -13.14 12.89
N LYS A 375 5.40 -13.39 13.45
CA LYS A 375 5.88 -12.75 14.68
C LYS A 375 6.84 -11.62 14.33
N ILE A 376 6.80 -10.54 15.10
CA ILE A 376 7.64 -9.37 14.88
C ILE A 376 8.45 -9.12 16.15
N PRO A 377 9.77 -8.85 16.07
CA PRO A 377 10.54 -8.31 17.18
C PRO A 377 9.84 -7.12 17.86
N GLN A 378 9.88 -7.08 19.19
CA GLN A 378 9.14 -6.08 19.97
C GLN A 378 9.55 -4.64 19.60
N GLU A 379 10.84 -4.40 19.29
CA GLU A 379 11.33 -3.09 18.85
C GLU A 379 10.65 -2.57 17.57
N HIS A 380 10.29 -3.45 16.63
CA HIS A 380 9.69 -3.04 15.37
C HIS A 380 8.18 -2.80 15.48
N CYS A 381 7.51 -3.32 16.51
CA CYS A 381 6.06 -3.14 16.68
C CYS A 381 5.67 -1.66 16.74
N ALA A 382 6.43 -0.84 17.46
CA ALA A 382 6.20 0.60 17.54
C ALA A 382 6.38 1.30 16.18
N ALA A 383 7.39 0.87 15.39
CA ALA A 383 7.66 1.40 14.07
C ALA A 383 6.55 1.04 13.07
N LEU A 384 6.01 -0.18 13.11
CA LEU A 384 4.85 -0.58 12.30
C LEU A 384 3.62 0.27 12.61
N VAL A 385 3.29 0.44 13.90
CA VAL A 385 2.14 1.26 14.31
C VAL A 385 2.33 2.72 13.88
N ALA A 386 3.55 3.26 14.01
CA ALA A 386 3.87 4.61 13.53
C ALA A 386 3.67 4.73 12.01
N ARG A 387 4.14 3.75 11.22
CA ARG A 387 3.92 3.73 9.77
C ARG A 387 2.43 3.65 9.42
N ILE A 388 1.66 2.86 10.14
CA ILE A 388 0.21 2.75 9.97
C ILE A 388 -0.49 4.09 10.28
N LYS A 389 -0.04 4.78 11.32
CA LYS A 389 -0.53 6.13 11.64
C LYS A 389 -0.22 7.12 10.53
N VAL A 390 0.97 7.08 9.93
CA VAL A 390 1.34 7.94 8.79
C VAL A 390 0.38 7.73 7.62
N ILE A 391 0.20 6.49 7.14
CA ILE A 391 -0.65 6.20 5.98
C ILE A 391 -2.13 6.50 6.25
N SER A 392 -2.54 6.52 7.52
CA SER A 392 -3.91 6.78 7.97
C SER A 392 -4.15 8.22 8.45
N ARG A 393 -3.15 9.11 8.30
CA ARG A 393 -3.19 10.52 8.74
C ARG A 393 -3.52 10.70 10.22
N LEU A 394 -3.01 9.81 11.07
CA LEU A 394 -3.16 9.84 12.52
C LEU A 394 -1.98 10.54 13.20
N ASN A 395 -2.17 10.98 14.44
CA ASN A 395 -1.12 11.64 15.20
C ASN A 395 -0.14 10.60 15.77
N ILE A 396 1.09 10.60 15.26
CA ILE A 396 2.17 9.68 15.64
C ILE A 396 2.65 9.96 17.07
N ALA A 397 2.65 11.22 17.50
CA ALA A 397 3.11 11.63 18.82
C ALA A 397 2.11 11.26 19.93
N GLU A 398 0.81 11.20 19.62
CA GLU A 398 -0.19 10.76 20.58
C GLU A 398 -0.28 9.23 20.59
N ARG A 399 0.02 8.61 21.73
CA ARG A 399 0.03 7.15 21.93
C ARG A 399 -0.84 6.69 23.10
N ARG A 400 -1.52 7.63 23.78
CA ARG A 400 -2.27 7.40 25.04
C ARG A 400 -3.78 7.41 24.84
N LEU A 401 -4.25 7.81 23.66
CA LEU A 401 -5.67 7.86 23.31
C LEU A 401 -5.93 6.97 22.09
N PRO A 402 -7.08 6.28 22.02
CA PRO A 402 -7.50 5.61 20.80
C PRO A 402 -7.60 6.58 19.62
N GLN A 403 -7.25 6.12 18.43
CA GLN A 403 -7.35 6.90 17.20
C GLN A 403 -7.99 6.08 16.08
N ASP A 404 -8.87 6.71 15.30
CA ASP A 404 -9.54 6.11 14.15
C ASP A 404 -9.17 6.87 12.87
N GLY A 405 -8.82 6.13 11.83
CA GLY A 405 -8.46 6.65 10.53
C GLY A 405 -8.98 5.79 9.39
N LYS A 406 -8.83 6.30 8.17
CA LYS A 406 -9.04 5.54 6.94
C LYS A 406 -7.84 5.77 6.04
N CYS A 407 -7.46 4.76 5.26
CA CYS A 407 -6.49 4.93 4.19
C CYS A 407 -6.94 4.17 2.94
N LYS A 408 -6.59 4.69 1.77
CA LYS A 408 -6.83 4.06 0.47
C LYS A 408 -5.48 3.70 -0.13
N LEU A 409 -5.33 2.45 -0.54
CA LEU A 409 -4.12 1.91 -1.14
C LEU A 409 -4.47 1.32 -2.50
N LYS A 410 -3.58 1.42 -3.48
CA LYS A 410 -3.68 0.65 -4.73
C LYS A 410 -2.80 -0.60 -4.59
N ILE A 411 -3.41 -1.78 -4.61
CA ILE A 411 -2.70 -3.07 -4.56
C ILE A 411 -3.09 -3.86 -5.81
N ARG A 412 -2.09 -4.26 -6.61
CA ARG A 412 -2.30 -5.04 -7.86
C ARG A 412 -3.34 -4.40 -8.81
N GLY A 413 -3.30 -3.08 -8.95
CA GLY A 413 -4.24 -2.30 -9.79
C GLY A 413 -5.65 -2.13 -9.19
N LYS A 414 -5.96 -2.73 -8.04
CA LYS A 414 -7.25 -2.56 -7.34
C LYS A 414 -7.10 -1.55 -6.20
N SER A 415 -8.11 -0.69 -6.03
CA SER A 415 -8.20 0.18 -4.87
C SER A 415 -8.68 -0.63 -3.67
N LEU A 416 -7.89 -0.70 -2.61
CA LEU A 416 -8.23 -1.27 -1.31
C LEU A 416 -8.42 -0.12 -0.30
N GLU A 417 -9.59 -0.04 0.33
CA GLU A 417 -9.83 0.89 1.43
C GLU A 417 -9.66 0.16 2.76
N LEU A 418 -8.92 0.76 3.68
CA LEU A 418 -8.68 0.24 5.01
C LEU A 418 -9.28 1.19 6.04
N ARG A 419 -9.97 0.63 7.02
CA ARG A 419 -10.30 1.35 8.27
C ARG A 419 -9.26 0.98 9.31
N VAL A 420 -8.66 1.98 9.93
CA VAL A 420 -7.57 1.80 10.88
C VAL A 420 -8.02 2.29 12.25
N ALA A 421 -7.78 1.48 13.28
CA ALA A 421 -7.93 1.87 14.67
C ALA A 421 -6.63 1.57 15.41
N THR A 422 -6.12 2.54 16.18
CA THR A 422 -5.02 2.31 17.12
C THR A 422 -5.54 2.45 18.54
N VAL A 423 -5.10 1.56 19.43
CA VAL A 423 -5.55 1.52 20.83
C VAL A 423 -4.34 1.34 21.75
N PRO A 424 -4.17 2.20 22.77
CA PRO A 424 -3.14 2.00 23.79
C PRO A 424 -3.42 0.72 24.58
N THR A 425 -2.43 -0.15 24.70
CA THR A 425 -2.48 -1.33 25.58
C THR A 425 -1.38 -1.26 26.63
N VAL A 426 -1.38 -2.19 27.59
CA VAL A 426 -0.36 -2.27 28.65
C VAL A 426 1.05 -2.44 28.08
N GLN A 427 1.19 -3.12 26.94
CA GLN A 427 2.49 -3.47 26.33
C GLN A 427 2.92 -2.54 25.19
N GLY A 428 2.17 -1.47 24.97
CA GLY A 428 2.35 -0.58 23.82
C GLY A 428 1.06 -0.42 23.03
N GLU A 429 1.12 0.36 21.97
CA GLU A 429 -0.05 0.61 21.13
C GLU A 429 -0.29 -0.57 20.18
N SER A 430 -1.54 -1.01 20.06
CA SER A 430 -1.97 -2.00 19.08
C SER A 430 -2.68 -1.32 17.92
N ALA A 431 -2.55 -1.87 16.72
CA ALA A 431 -3.26 -1.41 15.54
C ALA A 431 -4.14 -2.52 14.96
N VAL A 432 -5.34 -2.16 14.54
CA VAL A 432 -6.24 -3.02 13.77
C VAL A 432 -6.56 -2.33 12.45
N MET A 433 -6.35 -3.03 11.35
CA MET A 433 -6.73 -2.58 10.01
C MET A 433 -7.81 -3.51 9.47
N ARG A 434 -9.01 -2.97 9.21
CA ARG A 434 -10.09 -3.69 8.55
C ARG A 434 -10.01 -3.45 7.05
N LEU A 435 -9.93 -4.54 6.28
CA LEU A 435 -9.97 -4.51 4.83
C LEU A 435 -11.43 -4.33 4.41
N LEU A 436 -11.75 -3.17 3.85
CA LEU A 436 -13.06 -2.92 3.27
C LEU A 436 -13.07 -3.53 1.88
N ALA A 437 -14.04 -4.43 1.64
CA ALA A 437 -14.20 -5.02 0.33
C ALA A 437 -14.52 -3.91 -0.68
N ALA A 438 -13.59 -3.64 -1.59
CA ALA A 438 -13.88 -2.84 -2.76
C ALA A 438 -14.76 -3.67 -3.69
N GLY A 439 -16.07 -3.62 -3.48
CA GLY A 439 -17.00 -4.49 -4.17
C GLY A 439 -18.40 -3.89 -4.29
N ASN A 440 -19.00 -4.14 -5.45
CA ASN A 440 -20.44 -4.00 -5.62
C ASN A 440 -21.16 -4.95 -4.65
N ALA A 441 -22.41 -4.64 -4.30
CA ALA A 441 -23.23 -5.54 -3.51
C ALA A 441 -23.29 -6.94 -4.13
N LEU A 442 -23.23 -7.96 -3.27
CA LEU A 442 -23.32 -9.34 -3.70
C LEU A 442 -24.70 -9.57 -4.36
N PRO A 443 -24.78 -10.24 -5.52
CA PRO A 443 -26.07 -10.62 -6.10
C PRO A 443 -26.89 -11.50 -5.15
N LEU A 444 -28.22 -11.32 -5.14
CA LEU A 444 -29.12 -12.03 -4.23
C LEU A 444 -29.03 -13.57 -4.38
N ASP A 445 -28.85 -14.05 -5.61
CA ASP A 445 -28.69 -15.47 -5.95
C ASP A 445 -27.38 -16.08 -5.39
N LYS A 446 -26.41 -15.25 -5.04
CA LYS A 446 -25.13 -15.67 -4.45
C LYS A 446 -25.14 -15.75 -2.92
N LEU A 447 -26.22 -15.37 -2.26
CA LEU A 447 -26.37 -15.53 -0.80
C LEU A 447 -26.59 -16.98 -0.36
N ASN A 448 -26.88 -17.89 -1.30
CA ASN A 448 -27.15 -19.29 -1.02
C ASN A 448 -28.31 -19.47 -0.01
N LEU A 449 -29.39 -18.72 -0.27
CA LEU A 449 -30.68 -18.85 0.40
C LEU A 449 -31.35 -20.15 -0.06
N SER A 450 -32.11 -20.79 0.83
CA SER A 450 -33.03 -21.86 0.40
C SER A 450 -34.04 -21.28 -0.60
N VAL A 451 -34.55 -22.11 -1.52
CA VAL A 451 -35.50 -21.68 -2.56
C VAL A 451 -36.68 -20.91 -1.94
N LYS A 452 -37.24 -21.46 -0.86
CA LYS A 452 -38.34 -20.85 -0.11
C LYS A 452 -37.97 -19.49 0.48
N ASN A 453 -36.83 -19.39 1.18
CA ASN A 453 -36.39 -18.11 1.76
C ASN A 453 -36.11 -17.08 0.68
N HIS A 454 -35.54 -17.49 -0.45
CA HIS A 454 -35.28 -16.61 -1.59
C HIS A 454 -36.58 -16.02 -2.16
N GLU A 455 -37.58 -16.86 -2.42
CA GLU A 455 -38.90 -16.43 -2.91
C GLU A 455 -39.60 -15.48 -1.93
N GLN A 456 -39.63 -15.84 -0.64
CA GLN A 456 -40.25 -15.02 0.40
C GLN A 456 -39.53 -13.67 0.58
N ILE A 457 -38.20 -13.62 0.54
CA ILE A 457 -37.46 -12.35 0.64
C ILE A 457 -37.77 -11.43 -0.56
N ILE A 458 -37.89 -11.98 -1.76
CA ILE A 458 -38.30 -11.20 -2.94
C ILE A 458 -39.72 -10.65 -2.75
N GLU A 459 -40.65 -11.47 -2.29
CA GLU A 459 -42.02 -11.06 -2.01
C GLU A 459 -42.07 -9.94 -0.95
N LEU A 460 -41.41 -10.13 0.20
CA LEU A 460 -41.38 -9.15 1.29
C LEU A 460 -40.71 -7.83 0.86
N SER A 461 -39.62 -7.89 0.08
CA SER A 461 -38.94 -6.68 -0.41
C SER A 461 -39.70 -5.93 -1.52
N SER A 462 -40.69 -6.57 -2.12
CA SER A 462 -41.58 -5.96 -3.12
C SER A 462 -42.75 -5.19 -2.51
N HIS A 463 -43.00 -5.32 -1.20
CA HIS A 463 -44.08 -4.62 -0.52
C HIS A 463 -43.92 -3.09 -0.63
N PRO A 464 -45.04 -2.34 -0.68
CA PRO A 464 -45.00 -0.87 -0.75
C PRO A 464 -44.48 -0.25 0.56
N HIS A 465 -44.79 -0.86 1.70
CA HIS A 465 -44.39 -0.38 3.01
C HIS A 465 -44.32 -1.53 4.03
N GLY A 466 -43.71 -1.26 5.18
CA GLY A 466 -43.56 -2.23 6.27
C GLY A 466 -42.11 -2.42 6.71
N LEU A 467 -41.91 -3.19 7.76
CA LEU A 467 -40.62 -3.38 8.44
C LEU A 467 -40.07 -4.79 8.18
N PHE A 468 -38.89 -4.86 7.56
CA PHE A 468 -38.13 -6.10 7.38
C PHE A 468 -36.79 -6.03 8.10
N LEU A 469 -36.54 -6.99 8.98
CA LEU A 469 -35.36 -6.99 9.84
C LEU A 469 -34.42 -8.13 9.46
N VAL A 470 -33.12 -7.84 9.39
CA VAL A 470 -32.07 -8.88 9.31
C VAL A 470 -31.29 -8.88 10.61
N VAL A 471 -31.27 -10.02 11.29
CA VAL A 471 -30.74 -10.12 12.66
C VAL A 471 -29.67 -11.19 12.80
N GLY A 472 -28.87 -11.07 13.85
CA GLY A 472 -27.78 -11.99 14.14
C GLY A 472 -26.60 -11.30 14.82
N PRO A 473 -25.62 -12.08 15.30
CA PRO A 473 -24.42 -11.55 15.94
C PRO A 473 -23.54 -10.73 14.98
N THR A 474 -22.51 -10.09 15.51
CA THR A 474 -21.50 -9.41 14.67
C THR A 474 -20.83 -10.39 13.73
N GLY A 475 -20.65 -9.99 12.46
CA GLY A 475 -20.02 -10.84 11.44
C GLY A 475 -20.92 -11.94 10.87
N SER A 476 -22.23 -11.92 11.13
CA SER A 476 -23.18 -12.88 10.55
C SER A 476 -23.60 -12.59 9.10
N GLY A 477 -23.12 -11.50 8.49
CA GLY A 477 -23.42 -11.14 7.10
C GLY A 477 -24.68 -10.31 6.89
N LYS A 478 -25.26 -9.71 7.94
CA LYS A 478 -26.50 -8.89 7.86
C LYS A 478 -26.43 -7.78 6.80
N THR A 479 -25.36 -6.98 6.85
CA THR A 479 -25.13 -5.89 5.89
C THR A 479 -25.04 -6.43 4.47
N THR A 480 -24.30 -7.53 4.25
CA THR A 480 -24.20 -8.17 2.93
C THR A 480 -25.57 -8.59 2.39
N THR A 481 -26.41 -9.22 3.22
CA THR A 481 -27.75 -9.63 2.85
C THR A 481 -28.66 -8.45 2.54
N LEU A 482 -28.66 -7.40 3.37
CA LEU A 482 -29.46 -6.20 3.13
C LEU A 482 -29.07 -5.49 1.84
N HIS A 483 -27.77 -5.31 1.58
CA HIS A 483 -27.31 -4.68 0.35
C HIS A 483 -27.60 -5.53 -0.90
N ALA A 484 -27.61 -6.86 -0.79
CA ALA A 484 -28.06 -7.74 -1.87
C ALA A 484 -29.55 -7.56 -2.18
N VAL A 485 -30.39 -7.47 -1.14
CA VAL A 485 -31.83 -7.19 -1.28
C VAL A 485 -32.06 -5.80 -1.87
N LEU A 486 -31.39 -4.76 -1.35
CA LEU A 486 -31.46 -3.40 -1.89
C LEU A 486 -31.03 -3.36 -3.35
N GLY A 487 -29.96 -4.08 -3.71
CA GLY A 487 -29.50 -4.22 -5.09
C GLY A 487 -30.54 -4.83 -6.02
N HIS A 488 -31.33 -5.80 -5.54
CA HIS A 488 -32.41 -6.41 -6.31
C HIS A 488 -33.58 -5.44 -6.57
N ILE A 489 -33.93 -4.60 -5.58
CA ILE A 489 -35.04 -3.65 -5.69
C ILE A 489 -34.64 -2.25 -6.18
N ASN A 490 -33.35 -2.03 -6.44
CA ASN A 490 -32.79 -0.77 -6.95
C ASN A 490 -33.21 -0.54 -8.39
N LYS A 491 -34.34 0.15 -8.56
CA LYS A 491 -34.91 0.53 -9.86
C LYS A 491 -35.07 2.05 -9.93
N PRO A 492 -34.98 2.68 -11.12
CA PRO A 492 -35.09 4.14 -11.25
C PRO A 492 -36.36 4.76 -10.63
N GLU A 493 -37.45 3.99 -10.58
CA GLU A 493 -38.72 4.38 -9.99
C GLU A 493 -38.81 4.25 -8.46
N ARG A 494 -37.80 3.68 -7.78
CA ARG A 494 -37.76 3.56 -6.31
C ARG A 494 -36.59 4.35 -5.74
N LYS A 495 -36.87 5.35 -4.91
CA LYS A 495 -35.88 6.13 -4.18
C LYS A 495 -35.49 5.43 -2.89
N ILE A 496 -34.22 5.00 -2.83
CA ILE A 496 -33.66 4.26 -1.69
C ILE A 496 -32.69 5.16 -0.92
N TRP A 497 -32.95 5.38 0.36
CA TRP A 497 -32.09 6.12 1.27
C TRP A 497 -31.52 5.19 2.35
N THR A 498 -30.23 5.32 2.67
CA THR A 498 -29.59 4.51 3.71
C THR A 498 -28.89 5.41 4.73
N ALA A 499 -29.04 5.08 6.01
CA ALA A 499 -28.29 5.66 7.12
C ALA A 499 -27.41 4.57 7.73
N GLU A 500 -26.08 4.69 7.64
CA GLU A 500 -25.13 3.63 8.01
C GLU A 500 -23.97 4.18 8.88
N ASP A 501 -23.36 3.34 9.72
CA ASP A 501 -22.24 3.73 10.59
C ASP A 501 -21.12 2.65 10.64
N PRO A 502 -20.16 2.67 9.69
CA PRO A 502 -20.07 3.51 8.50
C PRO A 502 -20.79 2.89 7.30
N VAL A 503 -20.76 3.56 6.14
CA VAL A 503 -21.14 2.96 4.86
C VAL A 503 -20.06 1.94 4.46
N GLU A 504 -20.43 0.65 4.44
CA GLU A 504 -19.50 -0.46 4.16
C GLU A 504 -19.52 -0.89 2.68
N ILE A 505 -20.69 -0.84 2.03
CA ILE A 505 -20.89 -1.24 0.63
C ILE A 505 -21.52 -0.08 -0.13
N THR A 506 -20.81 0.46 -1.13
CA THR A 506 -21.35 1.52 -1.98
C THR A 506 -22.11 0.95 -3.17
N GLN A 507 -23.33 1.42 -3.42
CA GLN A 507 -24.15 1.00 -4.56
C GLN A 507 -24.64 2.19 -5.38
N PRO A 508 -24.37 2.22 -6.69
CA PRO A 508 -24.96 3.22 -7.58
C PRO A 508 -26.49 3.20 -7.50
N GLY A 509 -27.12 4.37 -7.45
CA GLY A 509 -28.58 4.53 -7.38
C GLY A 509 -29.13 4.72 -5.95
N LEU A 510 -28.40 4.31 -4.92
CA LEU A 510 -28.78 4.55 -3.52
C LEU A 510 -28.29 5.93 -3.04
N GLN A 511 -29.07 6.57 -2.17
CA GLN A 511 -28.67 7.77 -1.42
C GLN A 511 -28.15 7.35 -0.05
N GLN A 512 -26.83 7.08 0.04
CA GLN A 512 -26.21 6.55 1.25
C GLN A 512 -25.57 7.66 2.09
N VAL A 513 -25.97 7.76 3.36
CA VAL A 513 -25.40 8.74 4.30
C VAL A 513 -24.72 8.02 5.46
N GLN A 514 -23.53 8.50 5.81
CA GLN A 514 -22.77 7.99 6.95
C GLN A 514 -23.15 8.79 8.21
N MET A 515 -23.34 8.11 9.34
CA MET A 515 -23.56 8.77 10.62
C MET A 515 -22.31 9.54 11.06
N LEU A 516 -22.53 10.72 11.64
CA LEU A 516 -21.47 11.60 12.15
C LEU A 516 -21.84 12.08 13.56
N PRO A 517 -21.72 11.21 14.59
CA PRO A 517 -22.13 11.54 15.96
C PRO A 517 -21.44 12.79 16.52
N LYS A 518 -20.21 13.08 16.09
CA LYS A 518 -19.43 14.27 16.51
C LYS A 518 -20.10 15.60 16.17
N ILE A 519 -20.96 15.64 15.16
CA ILE A 519 -21.75 16.82 14.78
C ILE A 519 -23.25 16.65 15.06
N GLY A 520 -23.63 15.61 15.82
CA GLY A 520 -25.03 15.31 16.14
C GLY A 520 -25.84 14.65 15.00
N PHE A 521 -25.20 14.23 13.90
CA PHE A 521 -25.89 13.52 12.82
C PHE A 521 -26.00 12.02 13.13
N THR A 522 -27.01 11.66 13.93
CA THR A 522 -27.33 10.31 14.43
C THR A 522 -28.39 9.61 13.58
N PHE A 523 -28.62 8.30 13.80
CA PHE A 523 -29.65 7.52 13.09
C PHE A 523 -31.05 8.16 13.19
N ALA A 524 -31.48 8.53 14.39
CA ALA A 524 -32.76 9.22 14.60
C ALA A 524 -32.85 10.56 13.84
N THR A 525 -31.76 11.32 13.77
CA THR A 525 -31.71 12.59 13.02
C THR A 525 -31.77 12.37 11.51
N ALA A 526 -31.06 11.36 11.00
CA ALA A 526 -31.10 10.96 9.60
C ALA A 526 -32.52 10.51 9.21
N MET A 527 -33.16 9.66 10.02
CA MET A 527 -34.54 9.21 9.78
C MET A 527 -35.54 10.35 9.66
N ARG A 528 -35.52 11.32 10.58
CA ARG A 528 -36.37 12.52 10.52
C ARG A 528 -36.11 13.38 9.27
N SER A 529 -34.92 13.27 8.69
CA SER A 529 -34.56 13.96 7.45
C SER A 529 -35.05 13.19 6.23
N PHE A 530 -34.91 11.86 6.25
CA PHE A 530 -35.38 10.98 5.18
C PHE A 530 -36.89 11.08 4.97
N LEU A 531 -37.69 11.14 6.04
CA LEU A 531 -39.15 11.31 5.92
C LEU A 531 -39.58 12.61 5.20
N ARG A 532 -38.66 13.55 4.98
CA ARG A 532 -38.88 14.78 4.20
C ARG A 532 -38.18 14.78 2.83
N ALA A 533 -37.47 13.70 2.51
CA ALA A 533 -36.68 13.52 1.30
C ALA A 533 -37.40 12.68 0.23
N ASP A 534 -38.69 12.39 0.42
CA ASP A 534 -39.51 11.58 -0.49
C ASP A 534 -38.90 10.19 -0.80
N PRO A 535 -38.57 9.36 0.22
CA PRO A 535 -38.05 8.01 0.01
C PRO A 535 -39.19 7.02 -0.22
N ASP A 536 -38.94 5.97 -1.00
CA ASP A 536 -39.80 4.78 -1.06
C ASP A 536 -39.30 3.69 -0.10
N VAL A 537 -37.97 3.58 0.00
CA VAL A 537 -37.28 2.58 0.81
C VAL A 537 -36.25 3.25 1.70
N ILE A 538 -36.21 2.85 2.96
CA ILE A 538 -35.26 3.35 3.96
C ILE A 538 -34.50 2.17 4.56
N LEU A 539 -33.17 2.23 4.53
CA LEU A 539 -32.30 1.34 5.32
C LEU A 539 -31.75 2.11 6.52
N ILE A 540 -31.93 1.55 7.71
CA ILE A 540 -31.23 1.97 8.93
C ILE A 540 -30.18 0.90 9.24
N GLY A 541 -28.93 1.30 9.42
CA GLY A 541 -27.83 0.37 9.68
C GLY A 541 -28.12 -0.54 10.87
N GLU A 542 -28.69 0.01 11.94
CA GLU A 542 -29.13 -0.76 13.12
C GLU A 542 -30.15 0.02 13.96
N MET A 543 -31.02 -0.71 14.67
CA MET A 543 -31.94 -0.18 15.68
C MET A 543 -31.46 -0.58 17.08
N ARG A 544 -30.63 0.26 17.69
CA ARG A 544 -30.07 0.00 19.04
C ARG A 544 -30.96 0.47 20.18
N ASP A 545 -31.69 1.55 19.96
CA ASP A 545 -32.46 2.26 20.97
C ASP A 545 -33.94 2.39 20.59
N GLU A 546 -34.77 2.64 21.60
CA GLU A 546 -36.22 2.81 21.47
C GLU A 546 -36.58 3.96 20.51
N GLU A 547 -35.82 5.05 20.53
CA GLU A 547 -36.08 6.22 19.67
C GLU A 547 -35.96 5.84 18.18
N THR A 548 -34.85 5.22 17.79
CA THR A 548 -34.59 4.83 16.40
C THR A 548 -35.58 3.75 15.95
N ALA A 549 -35.86 2.77 16.81
CA ALA A 549 -36.82 1.71 16.53
C ALA A 549 -38.25 2.26 16.34
N SER A 550 -38.69 3.17 17.21
CA SER A 550 -40.00 3.81 17.13
C SER A 550 -40.18 4.59 15.83
N ILE A 551 -39.17 5.40 15.45
CA ILE A 551 -39.21 6.16 14.20
C ILE A 551 -39.25 5.22 12.97
N GLY A 552 -38.54 4.10 13.02
CA GLY A 552 -38.58 3.09 11.96
C GLY A 552 -39.95 2.44 11.79
N ILE A 553 -40.64 2.14 12.90
CA ILE A 553 -42.01 1.62 12.89
C ILE A 553 -42.98 2.68 12.36
N GLU A 554 -42.90 3.92 12.84
CA GLU A 554 -43.73 5.03 12.34
C GLU A 554 -43.53 5.25 10.83
N ALA A 555 -42.29 5.20 10.35
CA ALA A 555 -41.98 5.28 8.92
C ALA A 555 -42.64 4.13 8.13
N SER A 556 -42.60 2.91 8.69
CA SER A 556 -43.21 1.72 8.09
C SER A 556 -44.73 1.82 7.96
N LEU A 557 -45.39 2.41 8.96
CA LEU A 557 -46.84 2.64 8.98
C LEU A 557 -47.28 3.81 8.09
N THR A 558 -46.36 4.73 7.78
CA THR A 558 -46.63 5.92 6.96
C THR A 558 -46.28 5.74 5.48
N GLY A 559 -46.16 4.49 5.02
CA GLY A 559 -46.04 4.16 3.60
C GLY A 559 -44.62 3.95 3.09
N HIS A 560 -43.64 3.73 3.98
CA HIS A 560 -42.26 3.44 3.60
C HIS A 560 -41.90 1.97 3.83
N LEU A 561 -41.10 1.38 2.95
CA LEU A 561 -40.48 0.08 3.20
C LEU A 561 -39.18 0.29 3.99
N VAL A 562 -39.12 -0.23 5.21
CA VAL A 562 -38.00 -0.02 6.13
C VAL A 562 -37.22 -1.33 6.32
N PHE A 563 -35.93 -1.25 6.04
CA PHE A 563 -34.95 -2.29 6.34
C PHE A 563 -34.10 -1.88 7.54
N SER A 564 -33.80 -2.83 8.43
CA SER A 564 -32.87 -2.57 9.54
C SER A 564 -32.21 -3.84 10.06
N THR A 565 -31.24 -3.66 10.96
CA THR A 565 -30.59 -4.76 11.70
C THR A 565 -30.72 -4.66 13.21
N LEU A 566 -30.70 -5.84 13.85
CA LEU A 566 -30.57 -6.01 15.29
C LEU A 566 -29.61 -7.15 15.64
N HIS A 567 -29.21 -7.20 16.91
CA HIS A 567 -28.33 -8.22 17.48
C HIS A 567 -29.10 -9.18 18.39
N THR A 568 -29.91 -10.04 17.79
CA THR A 568 -30.63 -11.15 18.45
C THR A 568 -30.17 -12.49 17.88
N ASN A 569 -30.44 -13.59 18.58
CA ASN A 569 -29.96 -14.92 18.17
C ASN A 569 -30.93 -15.66 17.26
N SER A 570 -32.23 -15.33 17.30
CA SER A 570 -33.27 -15.94 16.47
C SER A 570 -34.29 -14.92 15.97
N ALA A 571 -35.07 -15.31 14.96
CA ALA A 571 -36.11 -14.46 14.42
C ALA A 571 -37.24 -14.23 15.44
N PRO A 572 -37.77 -15.25 16.15
CA PRO A 572 -38.76 -15.06 17.21
C PRO A 572 -38.28 -14.18 18.39
N GLU A 573 -37.03 -14.34 18.84
CA GLU A 573 -36.45 -13.56 19.96
C GLU A 573 -36.39 -12.06 19.62
N THR A 574 -36.34 -11.72 18.33
CA THR A 574 -36.36 -10.32 17.88
C THR A 574 -37.67 -9.63 18.24
N LEU A 575 -38.79 -10.36 18.14
CA LEU A 575 -40.11 -9.80 18.43
C LEU A 575 -40.23 -9.46 19.91
N THR A 576 -39.83 -10.38 20.80
CA THR A 576 -39.82 -10.12 22.24
C THR A 576 -38.84 -9.01 22.60
N ARG A 577 -37.63 -8.99 21.99
CA ARG A 577 -36.63 -7.96 22.24
C ARG A 577 -37.11 -6.55 21.89
N LEU A 578 -37.84 -6.39 20.78
CA LEU A 578 -38.40 -5.10 20.37
C LEU A 578 -39.52 -4.63 21.32
N LEU A 579 -40.33 -5.55 21.83
CA LEU A 579 -41.32 -5.25 22.87
C LEU A 579 -40.65 -4.86 24.19
N ASP A 580 -39.56 -5.53 24.57
CA ASP A 580 -38.77 -5.21 25.78
C ASP A 580 -38.06 -3.86 25.68
N LEU A 581 -37.74 -3.40 24.46
CA LEU A 581 -37.21 -2.07 24.21
C LEU A 581 -38.24 -0.95 24.43
N GLY A 582 -39.52 -1.29 24.64
CA GLY A 582 -40.59 -0.33 24.91
C GLY A 582 -41.51 -0.05 23.73
N LEU A 583 -41.35 -0.77 22.60
CA LEU A 583 -42.19 -0.54 21.43
C LEU A 583 -43.65 -0.90 21.68
N ASP A 584 -44.53 -0.08 21.12
CA ASP A 584 -45.97 -0.32 21.16
C ASP A 584 -46.31 -1.60 20.37
N PRO A 585 -46.96 -2.61 20.99
CA PRO A 585 -47.24 -3.88 20.34
C PRO A 585 -48.16 -3.77 19.13
N VAL A 586 -49.06 -2.78 19.12
CA VAL A 586 -50.04 -2.59 18.06
C VAL A 586 -49.35 -2.05 16.81
N ASN A 587 -48.64 -0.93 16.97
CA ASN A 587 -47.89 -0.33 15.88
C ASN A 587 -46.82 -1.29 15.33
N PHE A 588 -46.17 -2.04 16.22
CA PHE A 588 -45.16 -3.02 15.81
C PHE A 588 -45.78 -4.21 15.05
N SER A 589 -46.91 -4.77 15.51
CA SER A 589 -47.57 -5.86 14.79
C SER A 589 -47.99 -5.43 13.39
N ASP A 590 -48.56 -4.23 13.26
CA ASP A 590 -49.07 -3.72 11.99
C ASP A 590 -47.94 -3.38 11.01
N ALA A 591 -46.76 -2.99 11.52
CA ALA A 591 -45.61 -2.67 10.70
C ALA A 591 -44.84 -3.91 10.22
N LEU A 592 -44.84 -5.02 10.96
CA LEU A 592 -43.94 -6.14 10.73
C LEU A 592 -44.25 -6.92 9.42
N LEU A 593 -43.28 -6.98 8.52
CA LEU A 593 -43.30 -7.87 7.35
C LEU A 593 -42.59 -9.20 7.62
N GLY A 594 -41.41 -9.14 8.25
CA GLY A 594 -40.65 -10.35 8.55
C GLY A 594 -39.30 -10.08 9.22
N VAL A 595 -38.73 -11.14 9.77
CA VAL A 595 -37.42 -11.15 10.43
C VAL A 595 -36.59 -12.31 9.88
N LEU A 596 -35.44 -11.98 9.29
CA LEU A 596 -34.45 -12.94 8.83
C LEU A 596 -33.30 -13.02 9.84
N ALA A 597 -33.26 -14.09 10.64
CA ALA A 597 -32.10 -14.41 11.46
C ALA A 597 -31.03 -15.13 10.63
N GLN A 598 -29.77 -14.74 10.82
CA GLN A 598 -28.66 -15.24 10.01
C GLN A 598 -27.40 -15.51 10.85
N ARG A 599 -26.68 -16.57 10.47
CA ARG A 599 -25.28 -16.85 10.85
C ARG A 599 -24.46 -17.28 9.62
N LEU A 600 -23.13 -17.26 9.71
CA LEU A 600 -22.24 -17.73 8.64
C LEU A 600 -21.49 -18.99 9.07
N MET A 601 -21.60 -20.05 8.28
CA MET A 601 -20.73 -21.23 8.37
C MET A 601 -19.66 -21.18 7.29
N ARG A 602 -18.50 -21.79 7.54
CA ARG A 602 -17.45 -21.89 6.51
C ARG A 602 -17.82 -22.95 5.48
N THR A 603 -17.52 -22.69 4.21
CA THR A 603 -17.74 -23.66 3.12
C THR A 603 -16.57 -24.60 2.99
N LEU A 604 -16.84 -25.87 2.68
CA LEU A 604 -15.81 -26.86 2.38
C LEU A 604 -14.96 -26.41 1.19
N CYS A 605 -13.66 -26.70 1.25
CA CYS A 605 -12.75 -26.37 0.16
C CYS A 605 -13.12 -27.19 -1.09
N GLY A 606 -13.40 -26.48 -2.20
CA GLY A 606 -13.76 -27.10 -3.47
C GLY A 606 -12.69 -28.02 -4.07
N ASN A 607 -11.42 -27.84 -3.68
CA ASN A 607 -10.28 -28.61 -4.21
C ASN A 607 -9.96 -29.88 -3.40
N CYS A 608 -10.10 -29.85 -2.06
CA CYS A 608 -9.71 -30.97 -1.20
C CYS A 608 -10.84 -31.69 -0.47
N SER A 609 -12.08 -31.15 -0.48
CA SER A 609 -13.21 -31.85 0.15
C SER A 609 -13.40 -33.25 -0.43
N ARG A 610 -13.70 -34.23 0.42
CA ARG A 610 -13.90 -35.63 0.00
C ARG A 610 -15.26 -36.14 0.41
N ALA A 611 -15.88 -36.89 -0.50
CA ALA A 611 -17.08 -37.64 -0.21
C ALA A 611 -16.75 -38.81 0.73
N TYR A 612 -17.62 -39.05 1.69
CA TYR A 612 -17.58 -40.22 2.57
C TYR A 612 -19.01 -40.68 2.86
N LYS A 613 -19.16 -41.98 3.13
CA LYS A 613 -20.42 -42.52 3.62
C LYS A 613 -20.50 -42.29 5.14
N PRO A 614 -21.47 -41.52 5.65
CA PRO A 614 -21.61 -41.32 7.09
C PRO A 614 -21.93 -42.66 7.77
N ASP A 615 -21.48 -42.82 9.01
CA ASP A 615 -21.92 -43.96 9.81
C ASP A 615 -23.37 -43.78 10.26
N GLN A 616 -24.02 -44.86 10.70
CA GLN A 616 -25.42 -44.81 11.10
C GLN A 616 -25.66 -43.83 12.27
N LYS A 617 -24.68 -43.66 13.17
CA LYS A 617 -24.85 -42.77 14.33
C LYS A 617 -24.82 -41.31 13.90
N GLU A 618 -23.92 -40.95 13.00
CA GLU A 618 -23.83 -39.62 12.42
C GLU A 618 -25.11 -39.27 11.65
N LEU A 619 -25.60 -40.22 10.84
CA LEU A 619 -26.84 -40.03 10.10
C LEU A 619 -28.06 -39.89 11.02
N ASP A 620 -28.20 -40.79 12.01
CA ASP A 620 -29.27 -40.72 13.01
C ASP A 620 -29.20 -39.39 13.78
N HIS A 621 -27.99 -38.90 14.07
CA HIS A 621 -27.80 -37.63 14.77
C HIS A 621 -28.23 -36.43 13.93
N LEU A 622 -27.91 -36.41 12.64
CA LEU A 622 -28.35 -35.35 11.72
C LEU A 622 -29.88 -35.36 11.55
N ILE A 623 -30.49 -36.54 11.40
CA ILE A 623 -31.94 -36.69 11.28
C ILE A 623 -32.64 -36.22 12.57
N GLU A 624 -32.15 -36.64 13.73
CA GLU A 624 -32.69 -36.21 15.02
C GLU A 624 -32.52 -34.69 15.23
N ALA A 625 -31.37 -34.13 14.84
CA ALA A 625 -31.11 -32.70 14.95
C ALA A 625 -31.97 -31.85 13.99
N TYR A 626 -32.41 -32.42 12.85
CA TYR A 626 -33.33 -31.79 11.91
C TYR A 626 -34.79 -31.84 12.40
N GLY A 627 -35.16 -32.91 13.10
CA GLY A 627 -36.54 -33.28 13.42
C GLY A 627 -37.01 -34.41 12.52
N ARG A 628 -37.41 -35.55 13.09
CA ARG A 628 -37.67 -36.77 12.30
C ARG A 628 -38.84 -36.61 11.34
N GLU A 629 -39.93 -36.01 11.82
CA GLU A 629 -41.15 -35.82 11.03
C GLU A 629 -40.87 -34.86 9.86
N GLU A 630 -40.18 -33.76 10.13
CA GLU A 630 -39.80 -32.77 9.12
C GLU A 630 -38.74 -33.30 8.15
N PHE A 631 -37.85 -34.20 8.59
CA PHE A 631 -36.83 -34.78 7.73
C PHE A 631 -37.42 -35.71 6.67
N GLU A 632 -38.50 -36.43 7.01
CA GLU A 632 -39.23 -37.28 6.06
C GLU A 632 -39.79 -36.47 4.87
N GLU A 633 -40.13 -35.19 5.08
CA GLU A 633 -40.60 -34.28 4.03
C GLU A 633 -39.52 -33.90 3.01
N LEU A 634 -38.23 -34.09 3.32
CA LEU A 634 -37.15 -33.84 2.37
C LEU A 634 -37.07 -34.89 1.26
N GLU A 635 -37.76 -36.03 1.41
CA GLU A 635 -37.79 -37.15 0.45
C GLU A 635 -36.38 -37.65 0.04
N LEU A 636 -35.41 -37.56 0.96
CA LEU A 636 -34.02 -37.98 0.73
C LEU A 636 -33.85 -39.50 0.93
N ASP A 637 -33.19 -40.17 -0.02
CA ASP A 637 -32.77 -41.56 0.14
C ASP A 637 -31.55 -41.67 1.08
N THR A 638 -31.82 -42.00 2.33
CA THR A 638 -30.81 -42.16 3.39
C THR A 638 -29.96 -43.42 3.25
N SER A 639 -30.35 -44.38 2.41
CA SER A 639 -29.66 -45.69 2.31
C SER A 639 -28.31 -45.60 1.59
N ASN A 640 -28.14 -44.59 0.73
CA ASN A 640 -26.95 -44.39 -0.08
C ASN A 640 -26.45 -42.94 -0.11
N ILE A 641 -26.69 -42.21 0.98
CA ILE A 641 -26.26 -40.81 1.08
C ILE A 641 -24.75 -40.70 1.26
N GLU A 642 -24.12 -39.77 0.54
CA GLU A 642 -22.71 -39.40 0.72
C GLU A 642 -22.65 -37.96 1.24
N LEU A 643 -21.87 -37.75 2.30
CA LEU A 643 -21.57 -36.42 2.83
C LEU A 643 -20.17 -36.01 2.38
N LYS A 644 -19.88 -34.70 2.46
CA LYS A 644 -18.53 -34.18 2.21
C LYS A 644 -17.88 -33.76 3.52
N GLY A 645 -16.61 -34.11 3.67
CA GLY A 645 -15.79 -33.75 4.83
C GLY A 645 -14.60 -32.86 4.46
N ALA A 646 -14.13 -32.11 5.46
CA ALA A 646 -12.91 -31.31 5.38
C ALA A 646 -11.66 -32.21 5.39
N VAL A 647 -10.68 -31.93 4.52
CA VAL A 647 -9.40 -32.66 4.45
C VAL A 647 -8.21 -31.75 4.72
N GLY A 648 -8.09 -30.65 3.98
CA GLY A 648 -6.92 -29.76 4.03
C GLY A 648 -6.04 -29.88 2.77
N CYS A 649 -5.57 -28.73 2.29
CA CYS A 649 -4.58 -28.59 1.22
C CYS A 649 -4.00 -27.17 1.27
N ASP A 650 -2.93 -26.93 0.51
CA ASP A 650 -2.28 -25.61 0.42
C ASP A 650 -3.25 -24.46 0.09
N GLU A 651 -4.21 -24.71 -0.79
CA GLU A 651 -5.17 -23.69 -1.24
C GLU A 651 -6.10 -23.18 -0.12
N CYS A 652 -6.37 -24.02 0.88
CA CYS A 652 -7.16 -23.66 2.07
C CYS A 652 -6.30 -23.54 3.32
N SER A 653 -4.98 -23.49 3.17
CA SER A 653 -4.00 -23.48 4.27
C SER A 653 -4.25 -24.60 5.27
N ASP A 654 -4.48 -25.83 4.77
CA ASP A 654 -4.76 -27.03 5.55
C ASP A 654 -5.98 -26.98 6.48
N THR A 655 -6.84 -25.96 6.33
CA THR A 655 -8.04 -25.86 7.18
C THR A 655 -9.17 -26.78 6.71
N GLY A 656 -9.18 -27.15 5.43
CA GLY A 656 -10.27 -27.86 4.77
C GLY A 656 -11.47 -26.98 4.39
N TYR A 657 -11.42 -25.67 4.65
CA TYR A 657 -12.49 -24.71 4.35
C TYR A 657 -11.98 -23.51 3.59
N LYS A 658 -12.78 -22.98 2.67
CA LYS A 658 -12.47 -21.75 1.94
C LYS A 658 -13.76 -21.04 1.57
N GLY A 659 -13.96 -19.86 2.14
CA GLY A 659 -15.20 -19.09 1.99
C GLY A 659 -16.25 -19.39 3.07
N ARG A 660 -17.41 -18.75 2.92
CA ARG A 660 -18.52 -18.80 3.90
C ARG A 660 -19.87 -18.83 3.19
N THR A 661 -20.85 -19.46 3.82
CA THR A 661 -22.26 -19.45 3.40
C THR A 661 -23.15 -19.06 4.59
N GLY A 662 -24.25 -18.37 4.31
CA GLY A 662 -25.26 -18.07 5.32
C GLY A 662 -26.04 -19.32 5.73
N ILE A 663 -26.54 -19.34 6.95
CA ILE A 663 -27.69 -20.14 7.38
C ILE A 663 -28.77 -19.20 7.90
N HIS A 664 -30.01 -19.52 7.57
CA HIS A 664 -31.10 -18.56 7.65
C HIS A 664 -32.32 -19.16 8.34
N GLU A 665 -32.97 -18.32 9.14
CA GLU A 665 -34.28 -18.59 9.73
C GLU A 665 -35.15 -17.37 9.43
N LEU A 666 -36.20 -17.56 8.64
CA LEU A 666 -37.07 -16.48 8.16
C LEU A 666 -38.45 -16.61 8.80
N LEU A 667 -38.74 -15.70 9.72
CA LEU A 667 -40.08 -15.49 10.27
C LEU A 667 -40.82 -14.51 9.37
N VAL A 668 -42.01 -14.89 8.90
CA VAL A 668 -42.91 -14.00 8.16
C VAL A 668 -43.98 -13.45 9.13
N GLY A 669 -44.29 -12.16 9.02
CA GLY A 669 -45.30 -11.49 9.83
C GLY A 669 -46.74 -11.84 9.41
N THR A 670 -47.14 -13.10 9.57
CA THR A 670 -48.51 -13.57 9.30
C THR A 670 -49.52 -12.94 10.26
N HIS A 671 -50.81 -12.98 9.92
CA HIS A 671 -51.86 -12.44 10.80
C HIS A 671 -51.87 -13.10 12.19
N GLU A 672 -51.57 -14.40 12.25
CA GLU A 672 -51.43 -15.16 13.49
C GLU A 672 -50.25 -14.66 14.32
N VAL A 673 -49.08 -14.45 13.70
CA VAL A 673 -47.90 -13.88 14.39
C VAL A 673 -48.18 -12.44 14.85
N GLN A 674 -48.81 -11.62 14.00
CA GLN A 674 -49.19 -10.25 14.36
C GLN A 674 -50.14 -10.23 15.57
N ALA A 675 -51.14 -11.12 15.61
CA ALA A 675 -52.03 -11.25 16.77
C ALA A 675 -51.28 -11.71 18.03
N MET A 676 -50.26 -12.56 17.89
CA MET A 676 -49.39 -12.96 18.99
C MET A 676 -48.53 -11.80 19.52
N ILE A 677 -48.00 -10.95 18.64
CA ILE A 677 -47.27 -9.73 19.03
C ILE A 677 -48.21 -8.79 19.80
N TYR A 678 -49.42 -8.55 19.28
CA TYR A 678 -50.42 -7.68 19.90
C TYR A 678 -50.73 -8.09 21.35
N ARG A 679 -50.89 -9.39 21.61
CA ARG A 679 -51.19 -9.93 22.95
C ARG A 679 -49.95 -10.22 23.80
N LYS A 680 -48.74 -9.95 23.29
CA LYS A 680 -47.44 -10.28 23.93
C LYS A 680 -47.33 -11.76 24.30
N ALA A 681 -47.56 -12.64 23.33
CA ALA A 681 -47.44 -14.09 23.53
C ALA A 681 -46.02 -14.50 23.94
N GLU A 682 -45.92 -15.65 24.62
CA GLU A 682 -44.63 -16.23 25.01
C GLU A 682 -43.80 -16.64 23.78
N LEU A 683 -42.47 -16.61 23.93
CA LEU A 683 -41.53 -16.92 22.85
C LEU A 683 -41.76 -18.30 22.23
N SER A 684 -42.13 -19.30 23.04
CA SER A 684 -42.42 -20.66 22.57
C SER A 684 -43.63 -20.70 21.64
N GLU A 685 -44.71 -19.97 21.97
CA GLU A 685 -45.91 -19.92 21.13
C GLU A 685 -45.61 -19.28 19.77
N ILE A 686 -44.85 -18.18 19.77
CA ILE A 686 -44.43 -17.48 18.55
C ILE A 686 -43.57 -18.41 17.68
N THR A 687 -42.66 -19.15 18.31
CA THR A 687 -41.75 -20.07 17.60
C THR A 687 -42.53 -21.22 16.97
N GLU A 688 -43.44 -21.86 17.72
CA GLU A 688 -44.30 -22.93 17.21
C GLU A 688 -45.18 -22.44 16.04
N GLN A 689 -45.76 -21.26 16.16
CA GLN A 689 -46.56 -20.67 15.07
C GLN A 689 -45.71 -20.34 13.84
N ALA A 690 -44.52 -19.77 14.02
CA ALA A 690 -43.63 -19.46 12.90
C ALA A 690 -43.19 -20.74 12.16
N ILE A 691 -42.87 -21.83 12.89
CA ILE A 691 -42.56 -23.13 12.27
C ILE A 691 -43.78 -23.67 11.51
N LYS A 692 -44.98 -23.56 12.07
CA LYS A 692 -46.23 -23.95 11.40
C LYS A 692 -46.51 -23.12 10.14
N ASP A 693 -46.16 -21.85 10.14
CA ASP A 693 -46.20 -20.96 8.96
C ASP A 693 -45.06 -21.27 7.96
N GLY A 694 -44.22 -22.24 8.30
CA GLY A 694 -43.22 -22.85 7.45
C GLY A 694 -41.83 -22.22 7.57
N MET A 695 -41.55 -21.51 8.67
CA MET A 695 -40.18 -21.11 9.03
C MET A 695 -39.33 -22.36 9.27
N LYS A 696 -38.22 -22.47 8.55
CA LYS A 696 -37.16 -23.44 8.87
C LYS A 696 -36.23 -22.83 9.92
N THR A 697 -35.82 -23.62 10.90
CA THR A 697 -34.82 -23.20 11.88
C THR A 697 -33.44 -23.07 11.23
N MET A 698 -32.55 -22.27 11.81
CA MET A 698 -31.15 -22.19 11.34
C MET A 698 -30.45 -23.55 11.36
N ARG A 699 -30.84 -24.44 12.28
CA ARG A 699 -30.31 -25.80 12.37
C ARG A 699 -30.72 -26.63 11.15
N GLN A 700 -32.00 -26.59 10.77
CA GLN A 700 -32.53 -27.28 9.60
C GLN A 700 -31.89 -26.77 8.30
N ASP A 701 -31.84 -25.45 8.08
CA ASP A 701 -31.17 -24.85 6.90
C ASP A 701 -29.68 -25.23 6.84
N GLY A 702 -29.01 -25.31 7.99
CA GLY A 702 -27.63 -25.77 8.08
C GLY A 702 -27.45 -27.25 7.73
N ILE A 703 -28.35 -28.12 8.17
CA ILE A 703 -28.32 -29.56 7.87
C ILE A 703 -28.58 -29.80 6.38
N GLU A 704 -29.52 -29.10 5.75
CA GLU A 704 -29.73 -29.17 4.30
C GLU A 704 -28.46 -28.82 3.50
N LYS A 705 -27.68 -27.85 3.98
CA LYS A 705 -26.39 -27.48 3.37
C LYS A 705 -25.30 -28.53 3.58
N ILE A 706 -25.36 -29.28 4.66
CA ILE A 706 -24.47 -30.45 4.88
C ILE A 706 -24.81 -31.55 3.87
N PHE A 707 -26.08 -31.88 3.71
CA PHE A 707 -26.52 -32.86 2.70
C PHE A 707 -26.22 -32.42 1.26
N SER A 708 -26.18 -31.11 1.01
CA SER A 708 -25.77 -30.54 -0.28
C SER A 708 -24.25 -30.50 -0.48
N GLY A 709 -23.45 -30.94 0.51
CA GLY A 709 -22.00 -30.97 0.46
C GLY A 709 -21.33 -29.58 0.47
N ILE A 710 -22.02 -28.57 1.01
CA ILE A 710 -21.53 -27.18 1.06
C ILE A 710 -20.67 -26.95 2.32
N SER A 711 -21.07 -27.54 3.45
CA SER A 711 -20.43 -27.43 4.75
C SER A 711 -20.52 -28.78 5.48
N ASP A 712 -19.99 -28.87 6.69
CA ASP A 712 -20.10 -30.04 7.55
C ASP A 712 -20.75 -29.75 8.92
N TYR A 713 -20.97 -30.82 9.68
CA TYR A 713 -21.61 -30.76 10.98
C TYR A 713 -20.79 -30.01 12.04
N GLN A 714 -19.45 -30.06 11.94
CA GLN A 714 -18.57 -29.35 12.85
C GLN A 714 -18.75 -27.83 12.74
N GLN A 715 -18.91 -27.31 11.53
CA GLN A 715 -19.24 -25.90 11.34
C GLN A 715 -20.63 -25.56 11.88
N LEU A 716 -21.64 -26.42 11.66
CA LEU A 716 -22.99 -26.18 12.17
C LEU A 716 -23.02 -26.08 13.70
N LEU A 717 -22.37 -27.01 14.41
CA LEU A 717 -22.27 -26.97 15.86
C LEU A 717 -21.59 -25.70 16.36
N ARG A 718 -20.57 -25.21 15.67
CA ARG A 718 -19.88 -23.98 16.04
C ARG A 718 -20.80 -22.76 15.99
N VAL A 719 -21.73 -22.74 15.03
CA VAL A 719 -22.60 -21.58 14.81
C VAL A 719 -23.99 -21.74 15.40
N VAL A 720 -24.49 -22.93 15.72
CA VAL A 720 -25.84 -23.14 16.29
C VAL A 720 -25.81 -23.92 17.62
N GLY A 721 -24.68 -24.52 18.01
CA GLY A 721 -24.55 -25.38 19.19
C GLY A 721 -24.35 -24.65 20.53
N GLY A 722 -24.92 -23.45 20.66
CA GLY A 722 -24.99 -22.72 21.92
C GLY A 722 -26.30 -22.99 22.66
#